data_AF-A0A0K6G4Z8-F1
#
_entry.id   AF-A0A0K6G4Z8-F1
#
_cell.length_a   1.000
_cell.length_b   1.000
_cell.length_c   1.000
_cell.angle_alpha   90.00
_cell.angle_beta   90.00
_cell.angle_gamma   90.00
#
_symmetry.space_group_name_H-M   'P 1'
#
loop_
_entity.id
_entity.type
_entity.pdbx_description
1 polymer ?
#
loop_
_entity_poly.entity_id
_entity_poly.type
_entity_poly.pdbx_seq_one_letter_code
_entity_poly.pdbx_strand_id
1 'polypeptide(L)'
;MAQNQQAVYTTDEYGRPFIIVREQAKKTRSHGVEAIKSHILAARTVANIVKTSLGPKGLDKIMIGPDGDITVTNDGATILGQMEVEHQIAKLLVQLSKSQDDEIGDGTTGVVVLAGALLEQSEALIDRGIHPIRIADGFEKACAVAVAHLDKISDTVDFSKENTENLLNTAMTSLGSKIVSKAHQKFAQIAVDAVLSVADLQRKDVDFELIKVDGKLGGALEDTTLVQGVVIDKDFSHPQMPRSVSDAKLAILTCPFEPPRPKTKHKLDITSVEEYKKLREYEKEKFNDMIKRVKDTGANLVICQWGFDDEANHLLMQNELPAVRWVGGPEIELIAIATNGRIVPRFEDLTAEKLGTAGIVREVSFGTTRDKMLVIEECANSRAVTVFVRGSNKMIIDEAKRALHDAICVVRNLVVDNRVVYGGGAAEISCSVAVAKAADDIPSIEQYAMRAFASALDAVPLALAENSGLSPIETLAEVKSRQINDNIHTYGIDCNHRNNIDMKKQFVYDPLISKRQQYLLATQLVRAVLKIDDHVCTLIIMHASTKRRPSAIKRISTIWEDLAEDGLPARLPSAPSNIETISLWGPRYPGQKLHPGLSPIMSLKQEYFSRPAAKPDPVVEPDHPDILSRVVVLCDKFRGLIERLPDPVEEPTIPGSNPNGPITSHELLMRGESFIQALEPVRPLLPDKLTELALEKNPELKEHVHTLEHKFDDIERVLRCIAQVYEQVTTIDCDIAMIELEAIVVCLGVGLLE
;
A
#
# COMPACT_ATOMS: atom_id res chain seq x y z
N MET A 1 -6.39 30.63 -30.01
CA MET A 1 -5.33 30.26 -30.96
C MET A 1 -4.27 29.47 -30.22
N ALA A 2 -4.10 28.19 -30.56
CA ALA A 2 -3.06 27.33 -30.02
C ALA A 2 -1.72 27.66 -30.69
N GLN A 3 -0.66 27.95 -29.93
CA GLN A 3 0.70 28.02 -30.45
C GLN A 3 1.41 26.68 -30.25
N ASN A 4 1.89 26.16 -31.38
CA ASN A 4 2.60 24.91 -31.56
C ASN A 4 3.84 24.78 -30.67
N GLN A 5 4.03 23.56 -30.17
CA GLN A 5 5.30 23.03 -29.68
C GLN A 5 6.39 23.20 -30.77
N GLN A 6 7.34 24.11 -30.59
CA GLN A 6 8.42 24.32 -31.55
C GLN A 6 9.54 23.27 -31.36
N ALA A 7 9.75 22.45 -32.39
CA ALA A 7 10.96 21.64 -32.54
C ALA A 7 12.13 22.53 -32.95
N VAL A 8 13.32 22.32 -32.37
CA VAL A 8 14.52 23.09 -32.72
C VAL A 8 15.19 22.40 -33.90
N TYR A 9 15.30 23.11 -35.02
CA TYR A 9 16.01 22.63 -36.20
C TYR A 9 17.47 23.07 -36.11
N THR A 10 18.39 22.13 -36.26
CA THR A 10 19.82 22.43 -36.41
C THR A 10 20.39 21.70 -37.62
N THR A 11 21.57 22.11 -38.06
CA THR A 11 22.25 21.57 -39.24
C THR A 11 23.60 20.96 -38.86
N ASP A 12 23.89 19.78 -39.38
CA ASP A 12 25.22 19.15 -39.28
C ASP A 12 26.26 19.89 -40.17
N GLU A 13 27.56 19.57 -40.04
CA GLU A 13 28.67 20.17 -40.80
C GLU A 13 28.50 20.05 -42.33
N TYR A 14 27.67 19.10 -42.78
CA TYR A 14 27.30 18.89 -44.19
C TYR A 14 25.95 19.52 -44.60
N GLY A 15 25.37 20.40 -43.77
CA GLY A 15 24.16 21.16 -44.09
C GLY A 15 22.86 20.36 -44.12
N ARG A 16 22.85 19.13 -43.59
CA ARG A 16 21.64 18.31 -43.49
C ARG A 16 20.83 18.73 -42.25
N PRO A 17 19.54 19.10 -42.39
CA PRO A 17 18.73 19.47 -41.26
C PRO A 17 18.31 18.23 -40.46
N PHE A 18 18.48 18.26 -39.15
CA PHE A 18 17.88 17.28 -38.23
C PHE A 18 17.10 17.98 -37.13
N ILE A 19 16.08 17.29 -36.63
CA ILE A 19 15.11 17.85 -35.69
C ILE A 19 15.48 17.41 -34.28
N ILE A 20 15.81 18.36 -33.41
CA ILE A 20 15.96 18.11 -31.97
C ILE A 20 14.58 18.25 -31.34
N VAL A 21 13.94 17.12 -31.06
CA VAL A 21 12.67 17.08 -30.32
C VAL A 21 13.00 17.24 -28.83
N ARG A 22 12.46 18.26 -28.14
CA ARG A 22 12.70 18.47 -26.69
C ARG A 22 12.36 17.25 -25.82
N GLU A 23 11.52 16.32 -26.29
CA GLU A 23 11.29 15.03 -25.63
C GLU A 23 12.52 14.12 -25.57
N GLN A 24 13.46 14.23 -26.52
CA GLN A 24 14.71 13.46 -26.48
C GLN A 24 15.64 13.92 -25.34
N ALA A 25 15.62 15.20 -24.97
CA ALA A 25 16.35 15.70 -23.80
C ALA A 25 15.79 15.19 -22.46
N LYS A 26 14.54 14.71 -22.44
CA LYS A 26 13.89 14.08 -21.27
C LYS A 26 14.07 12.56 -21.21
N LYS A 27 14.71 11.97 -22.22
CA LYS A 27 15.01 10.53 -22.29
C LYS A 27 16.49 10.32 -22.00
N THR A 28 16.80 9.93 -20.77
CA THR A 28 18.16 9.48 -20.44
C THR A 28 18.31 8.04 -20.90
N ARG A 29 19.22 7.80 -21.84
CA ARG A 29 19.55 6.46 -22.35
C ARG A 29 20.99 6.15 -21.98
N SER A 30 21.18 5.10 -21.19
CA SER A 30 22.50 4.53 -20.91
C SER A 30 22.67 3.23 -21.67
N HIS A 31 23.88 2.98 -22.15
CA HIS A 31 24.16 1.91 -23.10
C HIS A 31 25.34 1.03 -22.70
N GLY A 32 25.21 -0.26 -23.01
CA GLY A 32 26.28 -1.24 -22.92
C GLY A 32 26.80 -1.40 -21.50
N VAL A 33 28.13 -1.34 -21.36
CA VAL A 33 28.82 -1.61 -20.09
C VAL A 33 28.47 -0.57 -19.02
N GLU A 34 28.28 0.69 -19.39
CA GLU A 34 27.97 1.77 -18.44
C GLU A 34 26.59 1.57 -17.78
N ALA A 35 25.60 1.15 -18.57
CA ALA A 35 24.27 0.80 -18.05
C ALA A 35 24.36 -0.35 -17.05
N ILE A 36 25.07 -1.41 -17.39
CA ILE A 36 25.25 -2.59 -16.52
C ILE A 36 25.98 -2.21 -15.23
N LYS A 37 27.02 -1.37 -15.29
CA LYS A 37 27.70 -0.88 -14.08
C LYS A 37 26.80 -0.04 -13.20
N SER A 38 25.97 0.84 -13.78
CA SER A 38 24.96 1.59 -13.04
C SER A 38 23.96 0.66 -12.33
N HIS A 39 23.52 -0.39 -13.02
CA HIS A 39 22.64 -1.42 -12.48
C HIS A 39 23.26 -2.17 -11.30
N ILE A 40 24.51 -2.61 -11.45
CA ILE A 40 25.27 -3.28 -10.39
C ILE A 40 25.46 -2.35 -9.18
N LEU A 41 25.79 -1.08 -9.40
CA LEU A 41 25.96 -0.10 -8.33
C LEU A 41 24.67 0.12 -7.53
N ALA A 42 23.53 0.24 -8.22
CA ALA A 42 22.22 0.36 -7.57
C ALA A 42 21.90 -0.88 -6.73
N ALA A 43 22.12 -2.08 -7.29
CA ALA A 43 21.91 -3.34 -6.59
C ALA A 43 22.82 -3.49 -5.35
N ARG A 44 24.10 -3.16 -5.49
CA ARG A 44 25.08 -3.20 -4.40
C ARG A 44 24.70 -2.25 -3.27
N THR A 45 24.24 -1.05 -3.61
CA THR A 45 23.79 -0.07 -2.60
C THR A 45 22.66 -0.63 -1.75
N VAL A 46 21.66 -1.23 -2.40
CA VAL A 46 20.54 -1.87 -1.69
C VAL A 46 21.01 -3.06 -0.86
N ALA A 47 21.85 -3.94 -1.42
CA ALA A 47 22.39 -5.08 -0.69
C ALA A 47 23.17 -4.66 0.56
N ASN A 48 23.99 -3.59 0.48
CA ASN A 48 24.74 -3.05 1.60
C ASN A 48 23.84 -2.49 2.71
N ILE A 49 22.68 -1.90 2.35
CA ILE A 49 21.70 -1.44 3.34
C ILE A 49 21.21 -2.64 4.15
N VAL A 50 20.77 -3.73 3.50
CA VAL A 50 20.19 -4.89 4.20
C VAL A 50 21.26 -5.79 4.85
N LYS A 51 22.52 -5.77 4.38
CA LYS A 51 23.63 -6.59 4.89
C LYS A 51 23.82 -6.50 6.41
N THR A 52 23.63 -5.32 7.00
CA THR A 52 23.77 -5.10 8.45
C THR A 52 22.66 -5.71 9.30
N SER A 53 21.59 -6.20 8.67
CA SER A 53 20.48 -6.91 9.34
C SER A 53 20.65 -8.44 9.26
N LEU A 54 21.69 -8.94 8.60
CA LEU A 54 21.90 -10.39 8.47
C LEU A 54 22.47 -11.02 9.75
N GLY A 55 21.86 -12.13 10.19
CA GLY A 55 22.37 -12.97 11.28
C GLY A 55 21.81 -12.63 12.67
N PRO A 56 22.15 -13.41 13.71
CA PRO A 56 21.60 -13.24 15.05
C PRO A 56 22.05 -11.94 15.75
N LYS A 57 23.11 -11.31 15.24
CA LYS A 57 23.60 -9.99 15.67
C LYS A 57 23.25 -8.88 14.67
N GLY A 58 22.40 -9.18 13.69
CA GLY A 58 21.87 -8.19 12.75
C GLY A 58 21.04 -7.14 13.48
N LEU A 59 21.10 -5.90 13.00
CA LEU A 59 20.38 -4.77 13.58
C LEU A 59 19.09 -4.48 12.81
N ASP A 60 18.05 -4.11 13.54
CA ASP A 60 16.76 -3.69 12.99
C ASP A 60 16.87 -2.33 12.31
N LYS A 61 16.01 -2.09 11.33
CA LYS A 61 15.91 -0.80 10.63
C LYS A 61 14.62 -0.09 10.99
N ILE A 62 14.74 1.22 11.19
CA ILE A 62 13.59 2.11 11.38
C ILE A 62 13.21 2.66 10.02
N MET A 63 11.98 2.39 9.61
CA MET A 63 11.38 2.89 8.38
C MET A 63 10.20 3.78 8.74
N ILE A 64 10.11 4.93 8.07
CA ILE A 64 9.01 5.87 8.23
C ILE A 64 8.26 5.89 6.92
N GLY A 65 6.99 5.49 6.94
CA GLY A 65 6.14 5.52 5.77
C GLY A 65 5.80 6.95 5.34
N PRO A 66 5.26 7.15 4.13
CA PRO A 66 4.84 8.47 3.64
C PRO A 66 3.74 9.09 4.53
N ASP A 67 2.94 8.26 5.19
CA ASP A 67 1.88 8.66 6.13
C ASP A 67 2.41 8.97 7.55
N GLY A 68 3.72 8.81 7.79
CA GLY A 68 4.36 9.00 9.09
C GLY A 68 4.31 7.77 10.02
N ASP A 69 3.79 6.64 9.54
CA ASP A 69 3.79 5.37 10.30
C ASP A 69 5.21 4.85 10.46
N ILE A 70 5.61 4.59 11.72
CA ILE A 70 6.94 4.09 12.07
C ILE A 70 6.88 2.57 12.15
N THR A 71 7.72 1.90 11.34
CA THR A 71 7.94 0.46 11.41
C THR A 71 9.39 0.20 11.80
N VAL A 72 9.60 -0.71 12.75
CA VAL A 72 10.93 -1.20 13.10
C VAL A 72 10.96 -2.68 12.81
N THR A 73 11.88 -3.13 11.96
CA THR A 73 11.92 -4.53 11.54
C THR A 73 13.33 -4.98 11.12
N ASN A 74 13.59 -6.28 11.28
CA ASN A 74 14.79 -6.94 10.78
C ASN A 74 14.57 -7.58 9.39
N ASP A 75 13.33 -7.84 9.02
CA ASP A 75 13.00 -8.63 7.84
C ASP A 75 13.32 -7.87 6.54
N GLY A 76 14.15 -8.49 5.70
CA GLY A 76 14.60 -7.92 4.44
C GLY A 76 13.47 -7.67 3.44
N ALA A 77 12.40 -8.45 3.44
CA ALA A 77 11.27 -8.25 2.52
C ALA A 77 10.47 -7.01 2.93
N THR A 78 10.19 -6.86 4.23
CA THR A 78 9.49 -5.69 4.78
C THR A 78 10.32 -4.42 4.65
N ILE A 79 11.63 -4.46 4.96
CA ILE A 79 12.55 -3.31 4.79
C ILE A 79 12.50 -2.79 3.35
N LEU A 80 12.68 -3.69 2.38
CA LEU A 80 12.72 -3.33 0.97
C LEU A 80 11.35 -2.94 0.41
N GLY A 81 10.27 -3.52 0.93
CA GLY A 81 8.90 -3.18 0.52
C GLY A 81 8.46 -1.79 0.99
N GLN A 82 8.97 -1.32 2.13
CA GLN A 82 8.70 0.02 2.65
C GLN A 82 9.67 1.09 2.12
N MET A 83 10.82 0.69 1.59
CA MET A 83 11.77 1.61 0.98
C MET A 83 11.24 2.11 -0.37
N GLU A 84 11.14 3.42 -0.55
CA GLU A 84 10.79 4.00 -1.84
C GLU A 84 12.00 3.94 -2.79
N VAL A 85 11.94 2.99 -3.71
CA VAL A 85 13.02 2.73 -4.67
C VAL A 85 12.66 3.28 -6.05
N GLU A 86 13.46 4.21 -6.57
CA GLU A 86 13.28 4.73 -7.92
C GLU A 86 13.88 3.81 -9.00
N HIS A 87 15.08 3.28 -8.74
CA HIS A 87 15.86 2.52 -9.73
C HIS A 87 15.24 1.14 -10.00
N GLN A 88 15.06 0.77 -11.27
CA GLN A 88 14.33 -0.43 -11.68
C GLN A 88 14.97 -1.73 -11.17
N ILE A 89 16.30 -1.82 -11.17
CA ILE A 89 17.01 -3.01 -10.67
C ILE A 89 16.81 -3.19 -9.16
N ALA A 90 16.71 -2.09 -8.43
CA ALA A 90 16.45 -2.16 -7.01
C ALA A 90 14.98 -2.57 -6.75
N LYS A 91 14.02 -2.18 -7.60
CA LYS A 91 12.65 -2.73 -7.58
C LYS A 91 12.63 -4.24 -7.83
N LEU A 92 13.48 -4.75 -8.73
CA LEU A 92 13.61 -6.19 -8.93
C LEU A 92 14.17 -6.90 -7.68
N LEU A 93 15.09 -6.27 -6.93
CA LEU A 93 15.55 -6.81 -5.64
C LEU A 93 14.43 -6.82 -4.59
N VAL A 94 13.54 -5.82 -4.58
CA VAL A 94 12.36 -5.84 -3.71
C VAL A 94 11.46 -7.03 -4.05
N GLN A 95 11.19 -7.26 -5.34
CA GLN A 95 10.39 -8.41 -5.79
C GLN A 95 11.07 -9.76 -5.50
N LEU A 96 12.40 -9.84 -5.62
CA LEU A 96 13.18 -11.01 -5.25
C LEU A 96 12.98 -11.37 -3.78
N SER A 97 13.17 -10.38 -2.89
CA SER A 97 13.00 -10.56 -1.45
C SER A 97 11.57 -10.99 -1.10
N LYS A 98 10.57 -10.35 -1.73
CA LYS A 98 9.16 -10.71 -1.55
C LYS A 98 8.84 -12.13 -2.05
N SER A 99 9.42 -12.56 -3.17
CA SER A 99 9.18 -13.91 -3.70
C SER A 99 9.75 -14.98 -2.75
N GLN A 100 10.90 -14.71 -2.13
CA GLN A 100 11.47 -15.59 -1.10
C GLN A 100 10.57 -15.64 0.16
N ASP A 101 9.98 -14.52 0.56
CA ASP A 101 9.05 -14.44 1.68
C ASP A 101 7.76 -15.24 1.41
N ASP A 102 7.12 -15.02 0.26
CA ASP A 102 5.88 -15.69 -0.12
C ASP A 102 6.06 -17.22 -0.27
N GLU A 103 7.18 -17.68 -0.84
CA GLU A 103 7.44 -19.11 -1.07
C GLU A 103 8.00 -19.84 0.15
N ILE A 104 8.96 -19.25 0.86
CA ILE A 104 9.73 -19.93 1.91
C ILE A 104 9.50 -19.29 3.28
N GLY A 105 9.33 -17.97 3.36
CA GLY A 105 9.14 -17.20 4.59
C GLY A 105 10.40 -17.02 5.45
N ASP A 106 11.58 -17.36 4.93
CA ASP A 106 12.87 -17.13 5.58
C ASP A 106 13.96 -16.89 4.54
N GLY A 107 15.05 -16.21 4.94
CA GLY A 107 16.19 -15.92 4.06
C GLY A 107 15.98 -14.73 3.12
N THR A 108 14.99 -13.88 3.39
CA THR A 108 14.69 -12.64 2.63
C THR A 108 15.90 -11.71 2.54
N THR A 109 16.62 -11.54 3.65
CA THR A 109 17.87 -10.76 3.68
C THR A 109 19.03 -11.47 2.96
N GLY A 110 19.15 -12.79 3.13
CA GLY A 110 20.24 -13.59 2.56
C GLY A 110 20.22 -13.60 1.03
N VAL A 111 19.05 -13.74 0.42
CA VAL A 111 18.90 -13.78 -1.05
C VAL A 111 19.32 -12.46 -1.71
N VAL A 112 19.04 -11.32 -1.07
CA VAL A 112 19.42 -9.99 -1.57
C VAL A 112 20.92 -9.76 -1.45
N VAL A 113 21.53 -10.15 -0.32
CA VAL A 113 22.98 -10.06 -0.11
C VAL A 113 23.72 -10.92 -1.13
N LEU A 114 23.26 -12.15 -1.38
CA LEU A 114 23.85 -13.03 -2.38
C LEU A 114 23.74 -12.47 -3.79
N ALA A 115 22.56 -11.95 -4.18
CA ALA A 115 22.37 -11.33 -5.48
C ALA A 115 23.26 -10.09 -5.68
N GLY A 116 23.40 -9.25 -4.65
CA GLY A 116 24.31 -8.10 -4.66
C GLY A 116 25.78 -8.51 -4.83
N ALA A 117 26.22 -9.54 -4.11
CA ALA A 117 27.58 -10.07 -4.21
C ALA A 117 27.87 -10.67 -5.59
N LEU A 118 26.92 -11.40 -6.18
CA LEU A 118 27.07 -11.95 -7.54
C LEU A 118 27.19 -10.85 -8.60
N LEU A 119 26.42 -9.76 -8.46
CA LEU A 119 26.51 -8.60 -9.35
C LEU A 119 27.85 -7.86 -9.19
N GLU A 120 28.34 -7.71 -7.96
CA GLU A 120 29.66 -7.11 -7.70
C GLU A 120 30.79 -7.95 -8.30
N GLN A 121 30.76 -9.28 -8.15
CA GLN A 121 31.75 -10.15 -8.79
C GLN A 121 31.64 -10.12 -10.32
N SER A 122 30.44 -9.87 -10.87
CA SER A 122 30.25 -9.71 -12.31
C SER A 122 30.92 -8.45 -12.84
N GLU A 123 30.91 -7.34 -12.10
CA GLU A 123 31.59 -6.09 -12.47
C GLU A 123 33.08 -6.35 -12.72
N ALA A 124 33.75 -7.05 -11.80
CA ALA A 124 35.17 -7.38 -11.92
C ALA A 124 35.49 -8.27 -13.15
N LEU A 125 34.55 -9.11 -13.59
CA LEU A 125 34.70 -9.94 -14.78
C LEU A 125 34.43 -9.14 -16.07
N ILE A 126 33.47 -8.22 -16.04
CA ILE A 126 33.16 -7.32 -17.17
C ILE A 126 34.35 -6.40 -17.43
N ASP A 127 35.01 -5.91 -16.39
CA ASP A 127 36.22 -5.08 -16.50
C ASP A 127 37.40 -5.82 -17.13
N ARG A 128 37.44 -7.15 -16.98
CA ARG A 128 38.40 -8.02 -17.67
C ARG A 128 38.02 -8.32 -19.13
N GLY A 129 36.92 -7.77 -19.62
CA GLY A 129 36.43 -7.96 -20.98
C GLY A 129 35.61 -9.23 -21.21
N ILE A 130 35.12 -9.90 -20.15
CA ILE A 130 34.25 -11.07 -20.28
C ILE A 130 32.82 -10.60 -20.56
N HIS A 131 32.20 -11.17 -21.60
CA HIS A 131 30.84 -10.80 -22.01
C HIS A 131 29.79 -11.16 -20.92
N PRO A 132 28.86 -10.25 -20.54
CA PRO A 132 27.86 -10.48 -19.48
C PRO A 132 27.04 -11.76 -19.63
N ILE A 133 26.62 -12.09 -20.85
CA ILE A 133 25.87 -13.34 -21.14
C ILE A 133 26.68 -14.59 -20.76
N ARG A 134 27.99 -14.64 -21.04
CA ARG A 134 28.83 -15.79 -20.68
C ARG A 134 29.02 -15.90 -19.16
N ILE A 135 29.03 -14.78 -18.45
CA ILE A 135 29.05 -14.76 -16.98
C ILE A 135 27.75 -15.37 -16.46
N ALA A 136 26.60 -14.94 -17.01
CA ALA A 136 25.29 -15.45 -16.62
C ALA A 136 25.16 -16.97 -16.84
N ASP A 137 25.61 -17.49 -17.99
CA ASP A 137 25.59 -18.93 -18.28
C ASP A 137 26.55 -19.70 -17.35
N GLY A 138 27.70 -19.12 -17.02
CA GLY A 138 28.64 -19.69 -16.05
C GLY A 138 28.10 -19.73 -14.62
N PHE A 139 27.35 -18.70 -14.19
CA PHE A 139 26.67 -18.68 -12.90
C PHE A 139 25.54 -19.71 -12.82
N GLU A 140 24.79 -19.93 -13.91
CA GLU A 140 23.75 -20.98 -13.96
C GLU A 140 24.36 -22.37 -13.74
N LYS A 141 25.51 -22.65 -14.37
CA LYS A 141 26.27 -23.89 -14.15
C LYS A 141 26.82 -24.00 -12.72
N ALA A 142 27.38 -22.91 -12.18
CA ALA A 142 27.87 -22.87 -10.80
C ALA A 142 26.75 -23.15 -9.78
N CYS A 143 25.58 -22.53 -9.98
CA CYS A 143 24.41 -22.73 -9.14
C CYS A 143 23.93 -24.19 -9.17
N ALA A 144 23.88 -24.82 -10.34
CA ALA A 144 23.52 -26.23 -10.45
C ALA A 144 24.47 -27.15 -9.65
N VAL A 145 25.78 -26.87 -9.67
CA VAL A 145 26.78 -27.59 -8.87
C VAL A 145 26.58 -27.33 -7.37
N ALA A 146 26.33 -26.08 -6.96
CA ALA A 146 26.08 -25.72 -5.57
C ALA A 146 24.82 -26.41 -5.01
N VAL A 147 23.71 -26.40 -5.77
CA VAL A 147 22.46 -27.07 -5.38
C VAL A 147 22.66 -28.58 -5.25
N ALA A 148 23.35 -29.21 -6.22
CA ALA A 148 23.65 -30.63 -6.14
C ALA A 148 24.59 -30.99 -4.98
N HIS A 149 25.44 -30.05 -4.54
CA HIS A 149 26.27 -30.22 -3.35
C HIS A 149 25.47 -30.06 -2.06
N LEU A 150 24.53 -29.10 -2.00
CA LEU A 150 23.60 -28.94 -0.88
C LEU A 150 22.79 -30.23 -0.61
N ASP A 151 22.28 -30.88 -1.67
CA ASP A 151 21.55 -32.15 -1.55
C ASP A 151 22.45 -33.30 -1.02
N LYS A 152 23.77 -33.24 -1.19
CA LYS A 152 24.72 -34.26 -0.69
C LYS A 152 25.09 -34.04 0.78
N ILE A 153 25.17 -32.78 1.22
CA ILE A 153 25.53 -32.43 2.59
C ILE A 153 24.32 -32.35 3.53
N SER A 154 23.10 -32.44 2.99
CA SER A 154 21.89 -32.35 3.80
C SER A 154 21.74 -33.56 4.72
N ASP A 155 21.40 -33.30 5.97
CA ASP A 155 21.01 -34.33 6.94
C ASP A 155 19.47 -34.43 6.98
N THR A 156 18.94 -35.63 7.15
CA THR A 156 17.51 -35.84 7.39
C THR A 156 17.21 -35.76 8.87
N VAL A 157 16.28 -34.88 9.25
CA VAL A 157 15.80 -34.77 10.62
C VAL A 157 14.49 -35.52 10.73
N ASP A 158 14.46 -36.55 11.56
CA ASP A 158 13.21 -37.21 11.91
C ASP A 158 12.47 -36.35 12.94
N PHE A 159 11.19 -36.10 12.68
CA PHE A 159 10.27 -35.49 13.63
C PHE A 159 9.05 -36.38 13.79
N SER A 160 8.50 -36.41 15.00
CA SER A 160 7.23 -37.08 15.30
C SER A 160 6.37 -36.15 16.16
N LYS A 161 5.08 -36.48 16.32
CA LYS A 161 4.20 -35.71 17.21
C LYS A 161 4.70 -35.69 18.67
N GLU A 162 5.52 -36.68 19.05
CA GLU A 162 6.07 -36.83 20.40
C GLU A 162 7.48 -36.24 20.53
N ASN A 163 8.25 -36.20 19.43
CA ASN A 163 9.60 -35.62 19.40
C ASN A 163 9.64 -34.42 18.45
N THR A 164 9.43 -33.25 19.03
CA THR A 164 9.40 -31.94 18.36
C THR A 164 10.67 -31.12 18.61
N GLU A 165 11.67 -31.68 19.30
CA GLU A 165 12.86 -30.94 19.75
C GLU A 165 13.65 -30.36 18.58
N ASN A 166 13.80 -31.12 17.49
CA ASN A 166 14.52 -30.63 16.31
C ASN A 166 13.76 -29.52 15.56
N LEU A 167 12.42 -29.59 15.51
CA LEU A 167 11.59 -28.52 14.95
C LEU A 167 11.72 -27.25 15.79
N LEU A 168 11.72 -27.41 17.12
CA LEU A 168 11.88 -26.32 18.06
C LEU A 168 13.27 -25.68 17.92
N ASN A 169 14.34 -26.47 17.83
CA ASN A 169 15.71 -25.96 17.60
C ASN A 169 15.82 -25.16 16.30
N THR A 170 15.14 -25.61 15.25
CA THR A 170 15.14 -24.90 13.96
C THR A 170 14.33 -23.60 14.03
N ALA A 171 13.16 -23.61 14.68
CA ALA A 171 12.38 -22.40 14.92
C ALA A 171 13.13 -21.39 15.82
N MET A 172 13.87 -21.88 16.83
CA MET A 172 14.73 -21.04 17.66
C MET A 172 15.84 -20.35 16.85
N THR A 173 16.40 -21.04 15.85
CA THR A 173 17.41 -20.46 14.96
C THR A 173 16.83 -19.27 14.17
N SER A 174 15.64 -19.43 13.58
CA SER A 174 14.96 -18.37 12.83
C SER A 174 14.54 -17.17 13.70
N LEU A 175 14.14 -17.42 14.95
CA LEU A 175 13.76 -16.36 15.89
C LEU A 175 14.97 -15.66 16.53
N GLY A 176 16.17 -16.24 16.42
CA GLY A 176 17.38 -15.78 17.11
C GLY A 176 17.87 -14.39 16.69
N SER A 177 17.56 -13.95 15.47
CA SER A 177 17.95 -12.63 14.93
C SER A 177 16.95 -11.50 15.19
N LYS A 178 15.83 -11.78 15.88
CA LYS A 178 14.69 -10.86 15.96
C LYS A 178 14.52 -10.29 17.37
N ILE A 179 13.66 -9.27 17.50
CA ILE A 179 13.27 -8.66 18.80
C ILE A 179 12.76 -9.71 19.79
N VAL A 180 12.17 -10.78 19.28
CA VAL A 180 11.61 -11.91 20.05
C VAL A 180 12.69 -12.79 20.70
N SER A 181 13.98 -12.55 20.43
CA SER A 181 15.12 -13.30 21.00
C SER A 181 15.10 -13.45 22.52
N LYS A 182 14.48 -12.55 23.29
CA LYS A 182 14.34 -12.73 24.76
C LYS A 182 13.40 -13.88 25.15
N ALA A 183 12.32 -14.07 24.39
CA ALA A 183 11.28 -15.06 24.67
C ALA A 183 11.18 -16.13 23.57
N HIS A 184 12.24 -16.30 22.76
CA HIS A 184 12.24 -17.14 21.56
C HIS A 184 11.87 -18.60 21.83
N GLN A 185 12.19 -19.17 23.01
CA GLN A 185 11.78 -20.54 23.35
C GLN A 185 10.25 -20.70 23.38
N LYS A 186 9.54 -19.73 23.99
CA LYS A 186 8.07 -19.75 24.06
C LYS A 186 7.45 -19.55 22.67
N PHE A 187 8.00 -18.62 21.88
CA PHE A 187 7.54 -18.38 20.51
C PHE A 187 7.81 -19.58 19.58
N ALA A 188 8.96 -20.24 19.73
CA ALA A 188 9.30 -21.45 18.98
C ALA A 188 8.31 -22.58 19.30
N GLN A 189 8.02 -22.80 20.60
CA GLN A 189 7.02 -23.78 21.02
C GLN A 189 5.64 -23.46 20.42
N ILE A 190 5.20 -22.21 20.50
CA ILE A 190 3.91 -21.78 19.93
C ILE A 190 3.86 -21.99 18.41
N ALA A 191 4.93 -21.67 17.68
CA ALA A 191 4.99 -21.86 16.23
C ALA A 191 4.91 -23.36 15.86
N VAL A 192 5.64 -24.21 16.59
CA VAL A 192 5.63 -25.66 16.36
C VAL A 192 4.24 -26.25 16.68
N ASP A 193 3.66 -25.90 17.82
CA ASP A 193 2.34 -26.39 18.23
C ASP A 193 1.24 -25.91 17.29
N ALA A 194 1.31 -24.66 16.81
CA ALA A 194 0.38 -24.12 15.82
C ALA A 194 0.46 -24.91 14.51
N VAL A 195 1.66 -25.10 13.95
CA VAL A 195 1.82 -25.83 12.68
C VAL A 195 1.40 -27.29 12.83
N LEU A 196 1.78 -27.99 13.90
CA LEU A 196 1.42 -29.39 14.10
C LEU A 196 -0.09 -29.62 14.33
N SER A 197 -0.81 -28.61 14.83
CA SER A 197 -2.26 -28.66 14.99
C SER A 197 -3.00 -28.60 13.64
N VAL A 198 -2.42 -27.89 12.67
CA VAL A 198 -3.01 -27.66 11.34
C VAL A 198 -2.52 -28.67 10.31
N ALA A 199 -1.27 -29.12 10.43
CA ALA A 199 -0.56 -29.93 9.45
C ALA A 199 -1.25 -31.26 9.18
N ASP A 200 -1.42 -31.57 7.89
CA ASP A 200 -1.74 -32.91 7.44
C ASP A 200 -0.43 -33.67 7.17
N LEU A 201 -0.05 -34.56 8.09
CA LEU A 201 1.18 -35.34 7.99
C LEU A 201 1.17 -36.35 6.83
N GLN A 202 0.00 -36.76 6.33
CA GLN A 202 -0.06 -37.70 5.21
C GLN A 202 0.19 -36.97 3.88
N ARG A 203 -0.42 -35.79 3.74
CA ARG A 203 -0.23 -34.94 2.55
C ARG A 203 1.06 -34.11 2.62
N LYS A 204 1.66 -33.98 3.81
CA LYS A 204 2.79 -33.09 4.10
C LYS A 204 2.50 -31.65 3.66
N ASP A 205 1.33 -31.16 4.05
CA ASP A 205 0.82 -29.86 3.65
C ASP A 205 0.34 -29.09 4.89
N VAL A 206 0.57 -27.78 4.88
CA VAL A 206 0.19 -26.87 5.97
C VAL A 206 -0.49 -25.67 5.35
N ASP A 207 -1.75 -25.47 5.72
CA ASP A 207 -2.54 -24.35 5.25
C ASP A 207 -2.42 -23.17 6.22
N PHE A 208 -1.90 -22.03 5.75
CA PHE A 208 -1.74 -20.83 6.57
C PHE A 208 -3.06 -20.13 6.86
N GLU A 209 -4.09 -20.31 6.05
CA GLU A 209 -5.39 -19.65 6.28
C GLU A 209 -6.03 -20.12 7.59
N LEU A 210 -5.65 -21.31 8.06
CA LEU A 210 -6.10 -21.89 9.33
C LEU A 210 -5.33 -21.37 10.55
N ILE A 211 -4.21 -20.67 10.36
CA ILE A 211 -3.39 -20.09 11.43
C ILE A 211 -3.57 -18.57 11.43
N LYS A 212 -4.39 -18.07 12.36
CA LYS A 212 -4.55 -16.62 12.54
C LYS A 212 -3.48 -16.10 13.50
N VAL A 213 -2.71 -15.09 13.10
CA VAL A 213 -1.83 -14.36 14.01
C VAL A 213 -2.44 -13.01 14.32
N ASP A 214 -3.03 -12.88 15.50
CA ASP A 214 -3.59 -11.62 15.97
C ASP A 214 -2.74 -11.05 17.10
N GLY A 215 -2.81 -9.73 17.31
CA GLY A 215 -1.98 -9.11 18.32
C GLY A 215 -2.50 -7.76 18.76
N LYS A 216 -2.40 -7.55 20.07
CA LYS A 216 -3.05 -6.47 20.78
C LYS A 216 -2.15 -5.82 21.80
N LEU A 217 -2.34 -4.52 21.92
CA LEU A 217 -1.56 -3.66 22.79
C LEU A 217 -1.73 -4.03 24.26
N GLY A 218 -0.66 -3.79 25.02
CA GLY A 218 -0.56 -4.08 26.44
C GLY A 218 0.03 -5.45 26.74
N GLY A 219 0.46 -5.62 28.00
CA GLY A 219 1.19 -6.81 28.45
C GLY A 219 2.65 -6.81 27.98
N ALA A 220 3.34 -7.90 28.31
CA ALA A 220 4.68 -8.20 27.80
C ALA A 220 4.60 -9.17 26.62
N LEU A 221 5.70 -9.29 25.86
CA LEU A 221 5.83 -10.31 24.81
C LEU A 221 5.65 -11.74 25.37
N GLU A 222 6.04 -11.93 26.63
CA GLU A 222 5.90 -13.20 27.36
C GLU A 222 4.44 -13.59 27.60
N ASP A 223 3.49 -12.65 27.55
CA ASP A 223 2.05 -12.94 27.72
C ASP A 223 1.40 -13.50 26.44
N THR A 224 2.17 -13.69 25.37
CA THR A 224 1.71 -14.29 24.12
C THR A 224 1.25 -15.73 24.35
N THR A 225 0.10 -16.11 23.80
CA THR A 225 -0.51 -17.43 24.02
C THR A 225 -1.02 -18.04 22.72
N LEU A 226 -0.90 -19.35 22.59
CA LEU A 226 -1.59 -20.12 21.55
C LEU A 226 -3.01 -20.43 22.03
N VAL A 227 -4.01 -20.04 21.25
CA VAL A 227 -5.41 -20.38 21.48
C VAL A 227 -5.81 -21.45 20.48
N GLN A 228 -6.23 -22.62 20.98
CA GLN A 228 -6.81 -23.68 20.16
C GLN A 228 -8.27 -23.35 19.80
N GLY A 229 -8.40 -22.42 18.86
CA GLY A 229 -9.66 -21.87 18.39
C GLY A 229 -9.47 -20.50 17.77
N VAL A 230 -10.48 -19.64 17.89
CA VAL A 230 -10.50 -18.33 17.22
C VAL A 230 -10.59 -17.20 18.23
N VAL A 231 -9.71 -16.21 18.08
CA VAL A 231 -9.80 -14.93 18.79
C VAL A 231 -10.35 -13.87 17.86
N ILE A 232 -11.32 -13.10 18.36
CA ILE A 232 -12.00 -12.05 17.61
C ILE A 232 -11.90 -10.74 18.39
N ASP A 233 -11.56 -9.67 17.68
CA ASP A 233 -11.53 -8.31 18.22
C ASP A 233 -12.91 -7.67 18.30
N LYS A 234 -13.80 -8.33 19.06
CA LYS A 234 -15.18 -7.91 19.33
C LYS A 234 -15.58 -8.24 20.76
N ASP A 235 -16.47 -7.42 21.28
CA ASP A 235 -17.20 -7.60 22.52
C ASP A 235 -18.59 -8.20 22.25
N PHE A 236 -19.26 -8.63 23.32
CA PHE A 236 -20.67 -8.98 23.23
C PHE A 236 -21.51 -7.73 22.93
N SER A 237 -22.56 -7.90 22.14
CA SER A 237 -23.35 -6.78 21.60
C SER A 237 -24.03 -5.94 22.68
N HIS A 238 -24.37 -6.51 23.84
CA HIS A 238 -24.99 -5.81 24.95
C HIS A 238 -24.21 -6.00 26.26
N PRO A 239 -23.94 -4.94 27.07
CA PRO A 239 -23.13 -5.06 28.28
C PRO A 239 -23.68 -5.97 29.38
N GLN A 240 -25.00 -6.21 29.37
CA GLN A 240 -25.68 -7.09 30.32
C GLN A 240 -25.69 -8.57 29.87
N MET A 241 -25.19 -8.89 28.67
CA MET A 241 -25.02 -10.28 28.25
C MET A 241 -23.97 -10.98 29.12
N PRO A 242 -24.09 -12.31 29.31
CA PRO A 242 -23.12 -13.08 30.07
C PRO A 242 -21.75 -13.02 29.38
N ARG A 243 -20.70 -12.84 30.18
CA ARG A 243 -19.31 -12.72 29.68
C ARG A 243 -18.69 -14.06 29.29
N SER A 244 -19.30 -15.16 29.69
CA SER A 244 -18.81 -16.52 29.40
C SER A 244 -19.98 -17.43 29.12
N VAL A 245 -19.86 -18.23 28.08
CA VAL A 245 -20.84 -19.26 27.68
C VAL A 245 -20.11 -20.60 27.63
N SER A 246 -20.58 -21.56 28.42
CA SER A 246 -20.11 -22.95 28.42
C SER A 246 -21.00 -23.83 27.55
N ASP A 247 -20.44 -24.84 26.88
CA ASP A 247 -21.10 -25.70 25.90
C ASP A 247 -21.85 -24.88 24.84
N ALA A 248 -21.07 -24.05 24.14
CA ALA A 248 -21.59 -23.09 23.20
C ALA A 248 -21.99 -23.80 21.88
N LYS A 249 -23.29 -23.72 21.56
CA LYS A 249 -23.82 -23.99 20.23
C LYS A 249 -23.95 -22.69 19.46
N LEU A 250 -23.10 -22.49 18.46
CA LEU A 250 -22.94 -21.24 17.75
C LEU A 250 -23.79 -21.23 16.48
N ALA A 251 -24.65 -20.22 16.35
CA ALA A 251 -25.30 -19.87 15.10
C ALA A 251 -24.41 -18.88 14.33
N ILE A 252 -23.79 -19.35 13.24
CA ILE A 252 -22.93 -18.54 12.38
C ILE A 252 -23.77 -17.99 11.23
N LEU A 253 -24.05 -16.69 11.25
CA LEU A 253 -25.01 -16.03 10.37
C LEU A 253 -24.34 -14.96 9.51
N THR A 254 -24.69 -14.92 8.22
CA THR A 254 -24.33 -13.80 7.33
C THR A 254 -25.54 -12.90 7.04
N CYS A 255 -26.71 -13.19 7.61
CA CYS A 255 -27.87 -12.30 7.54
C CYS A 255 -27.83 -11.25 8.65
N PRO A 256 -28.21 -9.99 8.36
CA PRO A 256 -28.40 -8.97 9.39
C PRO A 256 -29.68 -9.26 10.20
N PHE A 257 -29.68 -8.87 11.49
CA PHE A 257 -30.92 -8.79 12.29
C PHE A 257 -31.58 -7.44 12.05
N GLU A 258 -32.21 -7.31 10.89
CA GLU A 258 -32.96 -6.15 10.46
C GLU A 258 -34.30 -6.60 9.84
N PRO A 259 -35.34 -5.76 9.85
CA PRO A 259 -36.56 -6.04 9.12
C PRO A 259 -36.23 -6.26 7.64
N PRO A 260 -36.88 -7.22 6.96
CA PRO A 260 -36.52 -7.60 5.60
C PRO A 260 -36.70 -6.41 4.65
N ARG A 261 -35.57 -5.87 4.18
CA ARG A 261 -35.55 -4.82 3.16
C ARG A 261 -35.28 -5.44 1.78
N PRO A 262 -36.07 -5.08 0.75
CA PRO A 262 -35.74 -5.49 -0.61
C PRO A 262 -34.39 -4.86 -1.02
N LYS A 263 -33.57 -5.61 -1.76
CA LYS A 263 -32.27 -5.11 -2.24
C LYS A 263 -32.40 -3.98 -3.26
N THR A 264 -33.56 -3.84 -3.88
CA THR A 264 -33.91 -2.75 -4.79
C THR A 264 -34.35 -1.52 -4.00
N LYS A 265 -34.05 -0.32 -4.50
CA LYS A 265 -34.57 0.93 -3.93
C LYS A 265 -36.10 0.86 -3.87
N HIS A 266 -36.64 0.73 -2.66
CA HIS A 266 -38.06 0.70 -2.40
C HIS A 266 -38.43 1.92 -1.56
N LYS A 267 -39.43 2.68 -2.01
CA LYS A 267 -40.06 3.74 -1.22
C LYS A 267 -41.31 3.14 -0.60
N LEU A 268 -41.41 3.19 0.72
CA LEU A 268 -42.58 2.70 1.45
C LEU A 268 -43.48 3.91 1.68
N ASP A 269 -44.51 4.04 0.86
CA ASP A 269 -45.46 5.15 0.93
C ASP A 269 -46.52 4.81 1.98
N ILE A 270 -46.50 5.53 3.10
CA ILE A 270 -47.43 5.34 4.21
C ILE A 270 -48.50 6.42 4.10
N THR A 271 -49.75 6.04 3.79
CA THR A 271 -50.84 6.99 3.55
C THR A 271 -51.68 7.28 4.79
N SER A 272 -51.75 6.32 5.72
CA SER A 272 -52.57 6.40 6.93
C SER A 272 -51.76 6.16 8.21
N VAL A 273 -52.19 6.79 9.31
CA VAL A 273 -51.64 6.58 10.66
C VAL A 273 -51.84 5.13 11.12
N GLU A 274 -52.91 4.46 10.67
CA GLU A 274 -53.16 3.05 10.99
C GLU A 274 -52.15 2.12 10.33
N GLU A 275 -51.73 2.40 9.09
CA GLU A 275 -50.70 1.64 8.38
C GLU A 275 -49.35 1.79 9.08
N TYR A 276 -49.04 2.98 9.58
CA TYR A 276 -47.82 3.21 10.37
C TYR A 276 -47.81 2.36 11.66
N LYS A 277 -48.94 2.24 12.37
CA LYS A 277 -49.05 1.38 13.56
C LYS A 277 -48.88 -0.09 13.21
N LYS A 278 -49.52 -0.56 12.13
CA LYS A 278 -49.38 -1.94 11.63
C LYS A 278 -47.94 -2.25 11.21
N LEU A 279 -47.25 -1.31 10.57
CA LEU A 279 -45.84 -1.48 10.20
C LEU A 279 -44.96 -1.67 11.43
N ARG A 280 -45.18 -0.87 12.49
CA ARG A 280 -44.46 -1.00 13.75
C ARG A 280 -44.73 -2.34 14.46
N GLU A 281 -45.97 -2.80 14.45
CA GLU A 281 -46.33 -4.12 14.99
C GLU A 281 -45.69 -5.24 14.19
N TYR A 282 -45.69 -5.13 12.85
CA TYR A 282 -45.03 -6.05 11.94
C TYR A 282 -43.52 -6.14 12.18
N GLU A 283 -42.83 -5.01 12.35
CA GLU A 283 -41.38 -4.99 12.66
C GLU A 283 -41.07 -5.75 13.94
N LYS A 284 -41.85 -5.50 15.01
CA LYS A 284 -41.71 -6.20 16.29
C LYS A 284 -41.97 -7.70 16.17
N GLU A 285 -43.04 -8.08 15.47
CA GLU A 285 -43.36 -9.49 15.23
C GLU A 285 -42.24 -10.18 14.45
N LYS A 286 -41.68 -9.52 13.43
CA LYS A 286 -40.57 -10.05 12.64
C LYS A 286 -39.29 -10.27 13.44
N PHE A 287 -38.93 -9.35 14.34
CA PHE A 287 -37.79 -9.56 15.23
C PHE A 287 -38.01 -10.75 16.16
N ASN A 288 -39.19 -10.85 16.76
CA ASN A 288 -39.55 -11.97 17.62
C ASN A 288 -39.53 -13.31 16.85
N ASP A 289 -40.02 -13.34 15.61
CA ASP A 289 -39.95 -14.51 14.74
C ASP A 289 -38.50 -14.95 14.48
N MET A 290 -37.60 -14.01 14.16
CA MET A 290 -36.18 -14.31 13.91
C MET A 290 -35.51 -14.89 15.15
N ILE A 291 -35.71 -14.28 16.31
CA ILE A 291 -35.12 -14.73 17.57
C ILE A 291 -35.68 -16.09 17.99
N LYS A 292 -36.99 -16.30 17.82
CA LYS A 292 -37.64 -17.57 18.11
C LYS A 292 -37.06 -18.68 17.24
N ARG A 293 -36.84 -18.46 15.94
CA ARG A 293 -36.19 -19.43 15.06
C ARG A 293 -34.79 -19.82 15.53
N VAL A 294 -33.99 -18.85 15.98
CA VAL A 294 -32.66 -19.12 16.55
C VAL A 294 -32.79 -20.00 17.80
N LYS A 295 -33.71 -19.67 18.69
CA LYS A 295 -33.93 -20.42 19.93
C LYS A 295 -34.48 -21.83 19.69
N ASP A 296 -35.39 -21.99 18.74
CA ASP A 296 -35.98 -23.28 18.34
C ASP A 296 -34.92 -24.25 17.82
N THR A 297 -33.82 -23.75 17.23
CA THR A 297 -32.68 -24.59 16.83
C THR A 297 -31.80 -25.05 17.99
N GLY A 298 -31.95 -24.47 19.18
CA GLY A 298 -31.13 -24.77 20.36
C GLY A 298 -29.74 -24.12 20.34
N ALA A 299 -29.58 -23.01 19.61
CA ALA A 299 -28.34 -22.23 19.62
C ALA A 299 -28.21 -21.43 20.94
N ASN A 300 -27.00 -21.40 21.50
CA ASN A 300 -26.68 -20.68 22.74
C ASN A 300 -25.93 -19.37 22.47
N LEU A 301 -25.35 -19.18 21.29
CA LEU A 301 -24.58 -17.99 20.93
C LEU A 301 -24.83 -17.64 19.46
N VAL A 302 -24.99 -16.35 19.16
CA VAL A 302 -25.20 -15.87 17.80
C VAL A 302 -24.00 -15.05 17.34
N ILE A 303 -23.44 -15.40 16.19
CA ILE A 303 -22.34 -14.66 15.57
C ILE A 303 -22.81 -14.19 14.21
N CYS A 304 -22.74 -12.88 13.97
CA CYS A 304 -23.19 -12.29 12.72
C CYS A 304 -22.10 -11.45 12.05
N GLN A 305 -22.07 -11.56 10.73
CA GLN A 305 -21.21 -10.73 9.89
C GLN A 305 -21.60 -9.25 9.92
N TRP A 306 -22.91 -8.98 9.89
CA TRP A 306 -23.46 -7.64 9.85
C TRP A 306 -23.90 -7.18 11.25
N GLY A 307 -24.25 -5.89 11.34
CA GLY A 307 -24.82 -5.29 12.53
C GLY A 307 -26.23 -5.80 12.85
N PHE A 308 -26.69 -5.37 14.03
CA PHE A 308 -28.07 -5.55 14.51
C PHE A 308 -28.70 -4.18 14.73
N ASP A 309 -30.01 -4.10 14.56
CA ASP A 309 -30.78 -2.98 15.11
C ASP A 309 -30.80 -3.05 16.65
N ASP A 310 -30.87 -1.89 17.32
CA ASP A 310 -30.85 -1.81 18.79
C ASP A 310 -32.03 -2.55 19.44
N GLU A 311 -33.20 -2.54 18.80
CA GLU A 311 -34.38 -3.28 19.26
C GLU A 311 -34.12 -4.80 19.24
N ALA A 312 -33.49 -5.31 18.17
CA ALA A 312 -33.09 -6.71 18.08
C ALA A 312 -32.06 -7.09 19.15
N ASN A 313 -31.08 -6.22 19.41
CA ASN A 313 -30.06 -6.45 20.43
C ASN A 313 -30.67 -6.57 21.85
N HIS A 314 -31.63 -5.70 22.17
CA HIS A 314 -32.36 -5.77 23.44
C HIS A 314 -33.21 -7.05 23.55
N LEU A 315 -33.90 -7.43 22.48
CA LEU A 315 -34.69 -8.67 22.46
C LEU A 315 -33.82 -9.93 22.56
N LEU A 316 -32.64 -9.95 21.95
CA LEU A 316 -31.67 -11.03 22.08
C LEU A 316 -31.20 -11.17 23.54
N MET A 317 -30.91 -10.04 24.20
CA MET A 317 -30.57 -10.02 25.63
C MET A 317 -31.71 -10.55 26.51
N GLN A 318 -32.94 -10.12 26.29
CA GLN A 318 -34.11 -10.60 27.05
C GLN A 318 -34.35 -12.11 26.89
N ASN A 319 -33.98 -12.67 25.74
CA ASN A 319 -34.12 -14.09 25.45
C ASN A 319 -32.92 -14.94 25.89
N GLU A 320 -31.95 -14.34 26.58
CA GLU A 320 -30.70 -14.96 27.06
C GLU A 320 -29.84 -15.51 25.91
N LEU A 321 -29.83 -14.82 24.76
CA LEU A 321 -28.99 -15.14 23.60
C LEU A 321 -27.89 -14.09 23.44
N PRO A 322 -26.66 -14.39 23.89
CA PRO A 322 -25.49 -13.57 23.61
C PRO A 322 -25.29 -13.46 22.11
N ALA A 323 -24.93 -12.28 21.64
CA ALA A 323 -24.71 -12.03 20.23
C ALA A 323 -23.44 -11.22 19.98
N VAL A 324 -22.81 -11.48 18.83
CA VAL A 324 -21.63 -10.78 18.35
C VAL A 324 -21.95 -10.20 16.97
N ARG A 325 -21.74 -8.90 16.82
CA ARG A 325 -22.02 -8.13 15.59
C ARG A 325 -20.73 -7.75 14.88
N TRP A 326 -20.82 -7.50 13.58
CA TRP A 326 -19.72 -6.97 12.76
C TRP A 326 -18.47 -7.86 12.75
N VAL A 327 -18.65 -9.17 12.66
CA VAL A 327 -17.52 -10.11 12.53
C VAL A 327 -17.01 -10.11 11.08
N GLY A 328 -15.69 -10.11 10.91
CA GLY A 328 -15.07 -10.09 9.59
C GLY A 328 -15.42 -11.34 8.76
N GLY A 329 -15.45 -11.20 7.43
CA GLY A 329 -15.68 -12.33 6.53
C GLY A 329 -14.70 -13.50 6.76
N PRO A 330 -13.37 -13.27 6.72
CA PRO A 330 -12.38 -14.31 6.99
C PRO A 330 -12.52 -14.91 8.41
N GLU A 331 -12.87 -14.08 9.40
CA GLU A 331 -13.05 -14.55 10.77
C GLU A 331 -14.24 -15.51 10.91
N ILE A 332 -15.34 -15.25 10.20
CA ILE A 332 -16.51 -16.14 10.16
C ILE A 332 -16.15 -17.50 9.54
N GLU A 333 -15.34 -17.50 8.49
CA GLU A 333 -14.86 -18.72 7.86
C GLU A 333 -13.99 -19.54 8.83
N LEU A 334 -13.04 -18.89 9.52
CA LEU A 334 -12.24 -19.56 10.55
C LEU A 334 -13.10 -20.12 11.69
N ILE A 335 -14.11 -19.37 12.16
CA ILE A 335 -15.03 -19.83 13.22
C ILE A 335 -15.83 -21.05 12.73
N ALA A 336 -16.31 -21.03 11.49
CA ALA A 336 -17.04 -22.15 10.90
C ALA A 336 -16.17 -23.41 10.83
N ILE A 337 -14.91 -23.27 10.39
CA ILE A 337 -13.96 -24.39 10.32
C ILE A 337 -13.59 -24.91 11.70
N ALA A 338 -13.33 -24.02 12.66
CA ALA A 338 -12.97 -24.39 14.04
C ALA A 338 -14.12 -25.13 14.73
N THR A 339 -15.32 -24.58 14.66
CA THR A 339 -16.49 -25.11 15.39
C THR A 339 -17.23 -26.21 14.64
N ASN A 340 -16.78 -26.54 13.41
CA ASN A 340 -17.45 -27.43 12.46
C ASN A 340 -18.90 -27.00 12.14
N GLY A 341 -19.17 -25.70 12.23
CA GLY A 341 -20.46 -25.09 11.91
C GLY A 341 -20.56 -24.74 10.43
N ARG A 342 -21.79 -24.59 9.92
CA ARG A 342 -22.02 -24.07 8.56
C ARG A 342 -22.45 -22.61 8.63
N ILE A 343 -21.91 -21.81 7.72
CA ILE A 343 -22.31 -20.42 7.56
C ILE A 343 -23.74 -20.39 6.99
N VAL A 344 -24.68 -19.79 7.72
CA VAL A 344 -26.09 -19.75 7.35
C VAL A 344 -26.46 -18.36 6.79
N PRO A 345 -26.94 -18.28 5.53
CA PRO A 345 -27.26 -17.01 4.90
C PRO A 345 -28.66 -16.47 5.19
N ARG A 346 -29.59 -17.32 5.63
CA ARG A 346 -31.00 -16.96 5.91
C ARG A 346 -31.46 -17.63 7.19
N PHE A 347 -32.26 -16.93 7.99
CA PHE A 347 -32.85 -17.47 9.22
C PHE A 347 -33.73 -18.72 9.01
N GLU A 348 -34.30 -18.88 7.81
CA GLU A 348 -35.16 -20.02 7.44
C GLU A 348 -34.36 -21.31 7.26
N ASP A 349 -33.09 -21.18 6.88
CA ASP A 349 -32.19 -22.29 6.65
C ASP A 349 -31.48 -22.74 7.93
N LEU A 350 -31.74 -22.07 9.06
CA LEU A 350 -31.12 -22.40 10.34
C LEU A 350 -31.69 -23.72 10.85
N THR A 351 -30.78 -24.67 11.10
CA THR A 351 -31.11 -26.04 11.54
C THR A 351 -30.06 -26.46 12.58
N ALA A 352 -30.42 -27.36 13.49
CA ALA A 352 -29.53 -27.80 14.57
C ALA A 352 -28.22 -28.44 14.04
N GLU A 353 -28.26 -29.10 12.88
CA GLU A 353 -27.08 -29.72 12.24
C GLU A 353 -26.06 -28.69 11.70
N LYS A 354 -26.49 -27.45 11.47
CA LYS A 354 -25.63 -26.39 10.94
C LYS A 354 -24.94 -25.58 12.04
N LEU A 355 -25.30 -25.79 13.30
CA LEU A 355 -24.71 -25.09 14.43
C LEU A 355 -23.27 -25.55 14.66
N GLY A 356 -22.39 -24.60 14.96
CA GLY A 356 -21.04 -24.90 15.42
C GLY A 356 -21.04 -25.32 16.89
N THR A 357 -20.09 -26.14 17.28
CA THR A 357 -19.90 -26.57 18.68
C THR A 357 -18.54 -26.11 19.21
N ALA A 358 -18.55 -25.41 20.34
CA ALA A 358 -17.35 -25.03 21.09
C ALA A 358 -17.56 -25.25 22.59
N GLY A 359 -16.52 -25.66 23.31
CA GLY A 359 -16.61 -25.90 24.74
C GLY A 359 -16.81 -24.60 25.52
N ILE A 360 -16.02 -23.56 25.24
CA ILE A 360 -16.08 -22.30 26.00
C ILE A 360 -15.93 -21.10 25.07
N VAL A 361 -16.84 -20.13 25.21
CA VAL A 361 -16.69 -18.79 24.63
C VAL A 361 -16.65 -17.78 25.75
N ARG A 362 -15.53 -17.06 25.87
CA ARG A 362 -15.31 -16.09 26.94
C ARG A 362 -14.85 -14.74 26.42
N GLU A 363 -15.41 -13.69 26.98
CA GLU A 363 -14.94 -12.32 26.82
C GLU A 363 -13.80 -12.10 27.79
N VAL A 364 -12.60 -11.89 27.27
CA VAL A 364 -11.40 -11.62 28.06
C VAL A 364 -11.06 -10.14 27.94
N SER A 365 -11.08 -9.46 29.08
CA SER A 365 -10.54 -8.11 29.20
C SER A 365 -9.04 -8.19 29.38
N PHE A 366 -8.29 -7.42 28.59
CA PHE A 366 -6.84 -7.47 28.59
C PHE A 366 -6.23 -6.11 28.96
N GLY A 367 -5.48 -6.09 30.07
CA GLY A 367 -4.77 -4.89 30.53
C GLY A 367 -5.67 -3.85 31.21
N THR A 368 -5.20 -2.60 31.26
CA THR A 368 -5.93 -1.43 31.79
C THR A 368 -6.77 -0.71 30.73
N THR A 369 -6.50 -0.95 29.46
CA THR A 369 -7.35 -0.51 28.35
C THR A 369 -8.68 -1.28 28.40
N ARG A 370 -9.80 -0.60 28.18
CA ARG A 370 -11.16 -1.19 28.19
C ARG A 370 -11.43 -2.15 27.02
N ASP A 371 -10.40 -2.52 26.27
CA ASP A 371 -10.51 -3.37 25.11
C ASP A 371 -10.73 -4.82 25.56
N LYS A 372 -11.72 -5.43 24.94
CA LYS A 372 -12.14 -6.80 25.23
C LYS A 372 -12.12 -7.59 23.95
N MET A 373 -11.75 -8.85 24.07
CA MET A 373 -11.76 -9.79 22.97
C MET A 373 -12.56 -11.01 23.32
N LEU A 374 -13.18 -11.58 22.30
CA LEU A 374 -13.87 -12.84 22.40
C LEU A 374 -12.88 -13.95 22.06
N VAL A 375 -12.73 -14.89 22.98
CA VAL A 375 -11.91 -16.09 22.81
C VAL A 375 -12.85 -17.28 22.76
N ILE A 376 -12.81 -18.02 21.65
CA ILE A 376 -13.54 -19.27 21.44
C ILE A 376 -12.54 -20.40 21.58
N GLU A 377 -12.71 -21.24 22.60
CA GLU A 377 -11.81 -22.34 22.99
C GLU A 377 -12.55 -23.68 22.97
N GLU A 378 -11.79 -24.77 22.93
CA GLU A 378 -12.30 -26.16 22.94
C GLU A 378 -13.27 -26.43 21.79
N CYS A 379 -12.88 -26.03 20.58
CA CYS A 379 -13.67 -26.27 19.38
C CYS A 379 -13.64 -27.75 18.97
N ALA A 380 -14.72 -28.24 18.37
CA ALA A 380 -14.81 -29.64 17.90
C ALA A 380 -13.73 -30.02 16.87
N ASN A 381 -13.25 -29.05 16.10
CA ASN A 381 -12.13 -29.21 15.18
C ASN A 381 -10.96 -28.32 15.61
N SER A 382 -9.88 -28.93 16.09
CA SER A 382 -8.68 -28.24 16.56
C SER A 382 -7.75 -27.76 15.43
N ARG A 383 -8.19 -27.86 14.16
CA ARG A 383 -7.36 -27.50 12.99
C ARG A 383 -7.26 -26.01 12.73
N ALA A 384 -8.08 -25.17 13.36
CA ALA A 384 -7.95 -23.73 13.28
C ALA A 384 -7.38 -23.21 14.60
N VAL A 385 -6.26 -22.49 14.52
CA VAL A 385 -5.53 -22.00 15.69
C VAL A 385 -5.29 -20.51 15.55
N THR A 386 -5.37 -19.80 16.68
CA THR A 386 -5.04 -18.39 16.74
C THR A 386 -3.87 -18.17 17.67
N VAL A 387 -2.79 -17.61 17.15
CA VAL A 387 -1.70 -17.12 17.99
C VAL A 387 -2.00 -15.69 18.38
N PHE A 388 -2.11 -15.46 19.69
CA PHE A 388 -2.45 -14.17 20.25
C PHE A 388 -1.21 -13.50 20.85
N VAL A 389 -0.69 -12.52 20.12
CA VAL A 389 0.55 -11.80 20.44
C VAL A 389 0.28 -10.57 21.30
N ARG A 390 1.09 -10.41 22.35
CA ARG A 390 1.04 -9.24 23.24
C ARG A 390 2.32 -8.43 23.15
N GLY A 391 2.23 -7.15 23.50
CA GLY A 391 3.39 -6.27 23.49
C GLY A 391 3.07 -4.89 24.03
N SER A 392 4.10 -4.24 24.57
CA SER A 392 3.99 -2.91 25.16
C SER A 392 3.76 -1.81 24.12
N ASN A 393 4.23 -2.01 22.90
CA ASN A 393 4.15 -1.05 21.81
C ASN A 393 3.70 -1.73 20.50
N LYS A 394 3.00 -1.00 19.64
CA LYS A 394 2.50 -1.47 18.34
C LYS A 394 3.64 -1.98 17.47
N MET A 395 4.75 -1.24 17.41
CA MET A 395 5.94 -1.63 16.64
C MET A 395 6.48 -3.00 17.04
N ILE A 396 6.49 -3.29 18.34
CA ILE A 396 6.97 -4.58 18.87
C ILE A 396 5.98 -5.70 18.53
N ILE A 397 4.68 -5.43 18.57
CA ILE A 397 3.65 -6.41 18.19
C ILE A 397 3.75 -6.74 16.71
N ASP A 398 3.81 -5.73 15.86
CA ASP A 398 3.88 -5.92 14.41
C ASP A 398 5.15 -6.69 14.04
N GLU A 399 6.28 -6.41 14.70
CA GLU A 399 7.51 -7.19 14.52
C GLU A 399 7.42 -8.61 15.09
N ALA A 400 6.78 -8.79 16.25
CA ALA A 400 6.58 -10.13 16.81
C ALA A 400 5.64 -10.99 15.95
N LYS A 401 4.65 -10.39 15.30
CA LYS A 401 3.78 -11.07 14.31
C LYS A 401 4.60 -11.56 13.12
N ARG A 402 5.47 -10.71 12.56
CA ARG A 402 6.37 -11.08 11.45
C ARG A 402 7.35 -12.17 11.88
N ALA A 403 7.99 -11.99 13.03
CA ALA A 403 8.94 -12.97 13.57
C ALA A 403 8.30 -14.36 13.74
N LEU A 404 7.05 -14.40 14.22
CA LEU A 404 6.29 -15.63 14.36
C LEU A 404 5.89 -16.22 13.01
N HIS A 405 5.46 -15.39 12.05
CA HIS A 405 5.13 -15.83 10.69
C HIS A 405 6.31 -16.58 10.06
N ASP A 406 7.51 -16.02 10.12
CA ASP A 406 8.71 -16.63 9.56
C ASP A 406 9.05 -17.96 10.27
N ALA A 407 8.86 -18.02 11.60
CA ALA A 407 9.05 -19.25 12.35
C ALA A 407 8.03 -20.34 11.95
N ILE A 408 6.77 -19.97 11.74
CA ILE A 408 5.71 -20.87 11.24
C ILE A 408 6.09 -21.37 9.84
N CYS A 409 6.57 -20.49 8.96
CA CYS A 409 7.03 -20.84 7.61
C CYS A 409 8.22 -21.82 7.64
N VAL A 410 9.20 -21.60 8.52
CA VAL A 410 10.34 -22.50 8.71
C VAL A 410 9.89 -23.88 9.19
N VAL A 411 8.97 -23.95 10.16
CA VAL A 411 8.42 -25.23 10.63
C VAL A 411 7.61 -25.92 9.53
N ARG A 412 6.79 -25.19 8.76
CA ARG A 412 6.12 -25.74 7.56
C ARG A 412 7.12 -26.37 6.62
N ASN A 413 8.22 -25.67 6.32
CA ASN A 413 9.22 -26.16 5.36
C ASN A 413 9.78 -27.52 5.78
N LEU A 414 9.98 -27.74 7.09
CA LEU A 414 10.40 -29.04 7.63
C LEU A 414 9.32 -30.12 7.55
N VAL A 415 8.04 -29.75 7.70
CA VAL A 415 6.91 -30.68 7.53
C VAL A 415 6.82 -31.17 6.09
N VAL A 416 7.02 -30.26 5.12
CA VAL A 416 7.03 -30.57 3.68
C VAL A 416 8.25 -31.42 3.31
N ASP A 417 9.45 -30.95 3.67
CA ASP A 417 10.73 -31.63 3.42
C ASP A 417 11.59 -31.61 4.68
N ASN A 418 11.84 -32.79 5.24
CA ASN A 418 12.52 -32.96 6.52
C ASN A 418 14.06 -32.91 6.42
N ARG A 419 14.58 -32.47 5.28
CA ARG A 419 16.02 -32.29 5.05
C ARG A 419 16.47 -30.91 5.55
N VAL A 420 17.55 -30.91 6.31
CA VAL A 420 18.17 -29.70 6.86
C VAL A 420 19.62 -29.57 6.41
N VAL A 421 20.10 -28.34 6.40
CA VAL A 421 21.50 -28.00 6.22
C VAL A 421 21.94 -27.14 7.40
N TYR A 422 23.25 -27.05 7.61
CA TYR A 422 23.81 -26.29 8.70
C TYR A 422 23.97 -24.82 8.30
N GLY A 423 23.37 -23.94 9.10
CA GLY A 423 23.38 -22.50 8.88
C GLY A 423 24.72 -21.84 9.27
N GLY A 424 24.67 -20.57 9.66
CA GLY A 424 25.86 -19.85 10.15
C GLY A 424 26.97 -19.69 9.11
N GLY A 425 26.64 -19.73 7.81
CA GLY A 425 27.62 -19.67 6.72
C GLY A 425 28.28 -21.02 6.38
N ALA A 426 27.99 -22.10 7.12
CA ALA A 426 28.63 -23.40 6.90
C ALA A 426 28.29 -23.99 5.52
N ALA A 427 27.00 -23.96 5.15
CA ALA A 427 26.50 -24.40 3.86
C ALA A 427 27.11 -23.59 2.70
N GLU A 428 27.20 -22.27 2.85
CA GLU A 428 27.77 -21.36 1.83
C GLU A 428 29.27 -21.62 1.60
N ILE A 429 30.05 -21.78 2.67
CA ILE A 429 31.48 -22.09 2.58
C ILE A 429 31.70 -23.45 1.92
N SER A 430 30.88 -24.45 2.29
CA SER A 430 31.00 -25.80 1.71
C SER A 430 30.70 -25.78 0.21
N CYS A 431 29.66 -25.05 -0.20
CA CYS A 431 29.33 -24.85 -1.60
C CYS A 431 30.40 -24.05 -2.35
N SER A 432 30.97 -23.02 -1.74
CA SER A 432 32.08 -22.24 -2.29
C SER A 432 33.29 -23.11 -2.63
N VAL A 433 33.68 -24.00 -1.71
CA VAL A 433 34.78 -24.96 -1.94
C VAL A 433 34.43 -25.96 -3.05
N ALA A 434 33.21 -26.50 -3.07
CA ALA A 434 32.78 -27.46 -4.09
C ALA A 434 32.73 -26.83 -5.49
N VAL A 435 32.17 -25.62 -5.62
CA VAL A 435 32.11 -24.88 -6.89
C VAL A 435 33.51 -24.49 -7.36
N ALA A 436 34.41 -24.08 -6.46
CA ALA A 436 35.79 -23.76 -6.80
C ALA A 436 36.54 -24.98 -7.37
N LYS A 437 36.37 -26.16 -6.75
CA LYS A 437 36.94 -27.42 -7.28
C LYS A 437 36.37 -27.76 -8.65
N ALA A 438 35.05 -27.66 -8.83
CA ALA A 438 34.42 -27.90 -10.13
C ALA A 438 34.86 -26.90 -11.20
N ALA A 439 35.25 -25.68 -10.81
CA ALA A 439 35.80 -24.70 -11.74
C ALA A 439 37.17 -25.12 -12.28
N ASP A 440 37.99 -25.84 -11.51
CA ASP A 440 39.31 -26.31 -11.94
C ASP A 440 39.21 -27.40 -13.02
N ASP A 441 38.15 -28.20 -13.01
CA ASP A 441 37.89 -29.24 -14.01
C ASP A 441 37.46 -28.66 -15.38
N ILE A 442 36.98 -27.41 -15.42
CA ILE A 442 36.49 -26.77 -16.65
C ILE A 442 37.59 -25.91 -17.28
N PRO A 443 38.06 -26.24 -18.51
CA PRO A 443 39.10 -25.46 -19.19
C PRO A 443 38.57 -24.22 -19.95
N SER A 444 37.27 -23.93 -19.87
CA SER A 444 36.59 -22.85 -20.59
C SER A 444 36.59 -21.52 -19.82
N ILE A 445 36.21 -20.42 -20.49
CA ILE A 445 36.04 -19.07 -19.90
C ILE A 445 35.07 -19.08 -18.71
N GLU A 446 34.12 -20.02 -18.70
CA GLU A 446 33.15 -20.23 -17.62
C GLU A 446 33.81 -20.52 -16.27
N GLN A 447 35.06 -21.03 -16.25
CA GLN A 447 35.85 -21.20 -15.04
C GLN A 447 35.94 -19.92 -14.22
N TYR A 448 36.11 -18.75 -14.86
CA TYR A 448 36.19 -17.47 -14.15
C TYR A 448 34.86 -17.09 -13.52
N ALA A 449 33.74 -17.36 -14.21
CA ALA A 449 32.40 -17.14 -13.67
C ALA A 449 32.11 -18.08 -12.49
N MET A 450 32.50 -19.35 -12.57
CA MET A 450 32.34 -20.28 -11.45
C MET A 450 33.17 -19.88 -10.23
N ARG A 451 34.42 -19.43 -10.42
CA ARG A 451 35.24 -18.89 -9.33
C ARG A 451 34.63 -17.63 -8.72
N ALA A 452 34.11 -16.73 -9.54
CA ALA A 452 33.39 -15.55 -9.07
C ALA A 452 32.13 -15.91 -8.27
N PHE A 453 31.38 -16.94 -8.69
CA PHE A 453 30.24 -17.46 -7.94
C PHE A 453 30.67 -18.02 -6.57
N ALA A 454 31.75 -18.80 -6.52
CA ALA A 454 32.31 -19.30 -5.27
C ALA A 454 32.73 -18.15 -4.34
N SER A 455 33.38 -17.11 -4.86
CA SER A 455 33.72 -15.90 -4.08
C SER A 455 32.48 -15.12 -3.61
N ALA A 456 31.40 -15.09 -4.40
CA ALA A 456 30.15 -14.45 -3.99
C ALA A 456 29.45 -15.21 -2.85
N LEU A 457 29.53 -16.55 -2.83
CA LEU A 457 29.01 -17.35 -1.71
C LEU A 457 29.71 -17.03 -0.38
N ASP A 458 31.00 -16.65 -0.42
CA ASP A 458 31.74 -16.22 0.77
C ASP A 458 31.21 -14.88 1.36
N ALA A 459 30.38 -14.12 0.64
CA ALA A 459 29.86 -12.82 1.10
C ALA A 459 28.90 -12.95 2.29
N VAL A 460 28.08 -14.00 2.34
CA VAL A 460 27.15 -14.28 3.44
C VAL A 460 27.91 -14.55 4.75
N PRO A 461 28.87 -15.50 4.81
CA PRO A 461 29.69 -15.69 6.01
C PRO A 461 30.50 -14.44 6.37
N LEU A 462 31.05 -13.71 5.41
CA LEU A 462 31.74 -12.44 5.70
C LEU A 462 30.83 -11.43 6.39
N ALA A 463 29.59 -11.27 5.91
CA ALA A 463 28.60 -10.40 6.53
C ALA A 463 28.24 -10.86 7.96
N LEU A 464 28.11 -12.16 8.19
CA LEU A 464 27.84 -12.72 9.52
C LEU A 464 28.98 -12.43 10.50
N ALA A 465 30.23 -12.60 10.09
CA ALA A 465 31.39 -12.27 10.93
C ALA A 465 31.47 -10.77 11.24
N GLU A 466 31.28 -9.93 10.23
CA GLU A 466 31.29 -8.47 10.36
C GLU A 466 30.22 -7.98 11.36
N ASN A 467 28.98 -8.45 11.21
CA ASN A 467 27.88 -8.10 12.13
C ASN A 467 28.09 -8.66 13.55
N SER A 468 28.90 -9.70 13.70
CA SER A 468 29.22 -10.30 15.00
C SER A 468 30.44 -9.65 15.69
N GLY A 469 31.09 -8.68 15.03
CA GLY A 469 32.32 -8.03 15.53
C GLY A 469 33.57 -8.90 15.43
N LEU A 470 33.53 -9.97 14.63
CA LEU A 470 34.68 -10.83 14.35
C LEU A 470 35.46 -10.29 13.15
N SER A 471 36.75 -10.61 13.07
CA SER A 471 37.58 -10.33 11.89
C SER A 471 37.10 -11.19 10.70
N PRO A 472 36.47 -10.62 9.65
CA PRO A 472 35.79 -11.41 8.63
C PRO A 472 36.76 -12.29 7.83
N ILE A 473 37.92 -11.74 7.51
CA ILE A 473 38.92 -12.41 6.67
C ILE A 473 39.57 -13.58 7.42
N GLU A 474 40.00 -13.36 8.67
CA GLU A 474 40.65 -14.39 9.48
C GLU A 474 39.68 -15.52 9.81
N THR A 475 38.45 -15.17 10.22
CA THR A 475 37.41 -16.15 10.57
C THR A 475 37.01 -17.01 9.38
N LEU A 476 36.79 -16.39 8.21
CA LEU A 476 36.46 -17.13 6.99
C LEU A 476 37.61 -18.05 6.58
N ALA A 477 38.85 -17.56 6.59
CA ALA A 477 40.02 -18.35 6.21
C ALA A 477 40.21 -19.55 7.14
N GLU A 478 40.02 -19.36 8.45
CA GLU A 478 40.10 -20.43 9.44
C GLU A 478 39.03 -21.50 9.21
N VAL A 479 37.75 -21.11 9.11
CA VAL A 479 36.63 -22.05 8.92
C VAL A 479 36.77 -22.79 7.59
N LYS A 480 37.12 -22.08 6.51
CA LYS A 480 37.33 -22.67 5.18
C LYS A 480 38.48 -23.67 5.16
N SER A 481 39.59 -23.35 5.83
CA SER A 481 40.73 -24.28 5.99
C SER A 481 40.32 -25.55 6.76
N ARG A 482 39.59 -25.40 7.87
CA ARG A 482 39.11 -26.53 8.67
C ARG A 482 38.11 -27.39 7.91
N GLN A 483 37.16 -26.79 7.17
CA GLN A 483 36.24 -27.56 6.32
C GLN A 483 36.98 -28.40 5.28
N ILE A 484 38.07 -27.88 4.68
CA ILE A 484 38.86 -28.61 3.68
C ILE A 484 39.68 -29.73 4.33
N ASN A 485 40.37 -29.45 5.43
CA ASN A 485 41.28 -30.40 6.08
C ASN A 485 40.54 -31.54 6.79
N ASP A 486 39.47 -31.20 7.51
CA ASP A 486 38.70 -32.17 8.30
C ASP A 486 37.58 -32.82 7.47
N ASN A 487 37.28 -32.27 6.28
CA ASN A 487 36.17 -32.68 5.41
C ASN A 487 34.80 -32.65 6.11
N ILE A 488 34.63 -31.74 7.08
CA ILE A 488 33.41 -31.54 7.87
C ILE A 488 32.69 -30.29 7.34
N HIS A 489 31.50 -30.47 6.79
CA HIS A 489 30.68 -29.40 6.21
C HIS A 489 29.82 -28.64 7.24
N THR A 490 29.84 -29.06 8.51
CA THR A 490 29.04 -28.46 9.59
C THR A 490 29.73 -27.26 10.26
N TYR A 491 30.98 -26.98 9.91
CA TYR A 491 31.72 -25.86 10.49
C TYR A 491 31.28 -24.52 9.89
N GLY A 492 30.79 -23.62 10.73
CA GLY A 492 30.32 -22.29 10.37
C GLY A 492 30.95 -21.21 11.26
N ILE A 493 30.41 -20.01 11.12
CA ILE A 493 30.83 -18.83 11.88
C ILE A 493 30.05 -18.78 13.18
N ASP A 494 30.79 -18.68 14.28
CA ASP A 494 30.21 -18.57 15.62
C ASP A 494 29.82 -17.12 15.95
N CYS A 495 28.60 -16.73 15.58
CA CYS A 495 28.09 -15.39 15.86
C CYS A 495 27.82 -15.10 17.35
N ASN A 496 27.80 -16.13 18.20
CA ASN A 496 27.45 -16.02 19.62
C ASN A 496 28.68 -16.08 20.54
N HIS A 497 29.90 -16.14 20.00
CA HIS A 497 31.15 -16.21 20.77
C HIS A 497 31.19 -17.38 21.76
N ARG A 498 30.64 -18.54 21.37
CA ARG A 498 30.62 -19.78 22.17
C ARG A 498 31.90 -20.61 22.04
N ASN A 499 32.89 -20.12 21.28
CA ASN A 499 34.15 -20.80 20.94
C ASN A 499 33.97 -22.18 20.29
N ASN A 500 32.87 -22.37 19.54
CA ASN A 500 32.59 -23.62 18.86
C ASN A 500 32.15 -23.38 17.42
N ILE A 501 32.94 -23.82 16.45
CA ILE A 501 32.62 -23.62 15.03
C ILE A 501 31.59 -24.63 14.50
N ASP A 502 31.28 -25.71 15.22
CA ASP A 502 30.40 -26.77 14.73
C ASP A 502 28.92 -26.42 14.93
N MET A 503 28.25 -26.10 13.83
CA MET A 503 26.85 -25.67 13.81
C MET A 503 25.89 -26.78 14.24
N LYS A 504 26.28 -28.05 14.05
CA LYS A 504 25.49 -29.20 14.54
C LYS A 504 25.40 -29.21 16.06
N LYS A 505 26.53 -28.95 16.73
CA LYS A 505 26.60 -28.85 18.19
C LYS A 505 25.97 -27.57 18.73
N GLN A 506 25.92 -26.51 17.91
CA GLN A 506 25.23 -25.28 18.25
C GLN A 506 23.71 -25.32 17.98
N PHE A 507 23.20 -26.39 17.36
CA PHE A 507 21.80 -26.56 16.93
C PHE A 507 21.32 -25.48 15.95
N VAL A 508 22.21 -25.01 15.07
CA VAL A 508 21.89 -24.03 14.02
C VAL A 508 21.53 -24.77 12.73
N TYR A 509 20.22 -24.95 12.52
CA TYR A 509 19.67 -25.65 11.36
C TYR A 509 18.89 -24.69 10.47
N ASP A 510 19.12 -24.80 9.17
CA ASP A 510 18.31 -24.13 8.13
C ASP A 510 17.65 -25.20 7.27
N PRO A 511 16.36 -25.07 6.89
CA PRO A 511 15.73 -26.00 5.95
C PRO A 511 16.46 -26.01 4.60
N LEU A 512 16.72 -27.19 4.04
CA LEU A 512 17.41 -27.32 2.75
C LEU A 512 16.67 -26.56 1.63
N ILE A 513 15.34 -26.62 1.64
CA ILE A 513 14.49 -25.94 0.65
C ILE A 513 14.72 -24.43 0.64
N SER A 514 14.99 -23.83 1.81
CA SER A 514 15.26 -22.39 1.93
C SER A 514 16.56 -22.02 1.22
N LYS A 515 17.67 -22.70 1.53
CA LYS A 515 18.98 -22.42 0.91
C LYS A 515 18.99 -22.69 -0.59
N ARG A 516 18.36 -23.79 -1.02
CA ARG A 516 18.22 -24.10 -2.44
C ARG A 516 17.49 -23.00 -3.18
N GLN A 517 16.37 -22.51 -2.64
CA GLN A 517 15.58 -21.46 -3.28
C GLN A 517 16.34 -20.14 -3.35
N GLN A 518 17.05 -19.77 -2.28
CA GLN A 518 17.90 -18.57 -2.27
C GLN A 518 18.94 -18.57 -3.41
N TYR A 519 19.63 -19.71 -3.64
CA TYR A 519 20.64 -19.79 -4.70
C TYR A 519 20.03 -19.69 -6.10
N LEU A 520 18.88 -20.34 -6.31
CA LEU A 520 18.17 -20.32 -7.58
C LEU A 520 17.64 -18.91 -7.89
N LEU A 521 16.92 -18.29 -6.96
CA LEU A 521 16.32 -16.97 -7.13
C LEU A 521 17.39 -15.89 -7.33
N ALA A 522 18.47 -15.88 -6.53
CA ALA A 522 19.56 -14.92 -6.70
C ALA A 522 20.23 -15.06 -8.08
N THR A 523 20.51 -16.30 -8.51
CA THR A 523 21.13 -16.55 -9.82
C THR A 523 20.22 -16.15 -10.97
N GLN A 524 18.92 -16.45 -10.88
CA GLN A 524 17.92 -16.07 -11.88
C GLN A 524 17.81 -14.55 -12.01
N LEU A 525 17.80 -13.82 -10.90
CA LEU A 525 17.76 -12.36 -10.94
C LEU A 525 19.03 -11.80 -11.58
N VAL A 526 20.21 -12.25 -11.16
CA VAL A 526 21.50 -11.79 -11.72
C VAL A 526 21.54 -12.01 -13.23
N ARG A 527 21.06 -13.17 -13.69
CA ARG A 527 20.92 -13.47 -15.12
C ARG A 527 19.99 -12.49 -15.84
N ALA A 528 18.86 -12.12 -15.23
CA ALA A 528 17.95 -11.14 -15.81
C ALA A 528 18.61 -9.76 -15.90
N VAL A 529 19.31 -9.32 -14.85
CA VAL A 529 20.00 -8.02 -14.80
C VAL A 529 21.14 -7.95 -15.82
N LEU A 530 21.99 -8.98 -15.92
CA LEU A 530 23.12 -9.01 -16.86
C LEU A 530 22.71 -9.08 -18.33
N LYS A 531 21.45 -9.44 -18.62
CA LYS A 531 20.89 -9.43 -19.97
C LYS A 531 20.37 -8.05 -20.40
N ILE A 532 20.28 -7.09 -19.49
CA ILE A 532 19.82 -5.72 -19.78
C ILE A 532 21.05 -4.87 -20.10
N ASP A 533 21.23 -4.55 -21.38
CA ASP A 533 22.33 -3.72 -21.89
C ASP A 533 21.90 -2.30 -22.30
N ASP A 534 20.60 -2.03 -22.37
CA ASP A 534 20.04 -0.74 -22.77
C ASP A 534 18.95 -0.32 -21.78
N HIS A 535 19.13 0.86 -21.18
CA HIS A 535 18.17 1.42 -20.24
C HIS A 535 17.71 2.79 -20.73
N VAL A 536 16.42 2.87 -21.08
CA VAL A 536 15.76 4.10 -21.54
C VAL A 536 14.83 4.60 -20.44
N CYS A 537 15.29 5.57 -19.66
CA CYS A 537 14.44 6.31 -18.74
C CYS A 537 13.71 7.40 -19.51
N THR A 538 12.45 7.14 -19.86
CA THR A 538 11.57 8.22 -20.30
C THR A 538 10.99 8.86 -19.05
N LEU A 539 11.42 10.09 -18.73
CA LEU A 539 10.65 10.92 -17.81
C LEU A 539 9.32 11.22 -18.49
N ILE A 540 8.35 10.33 -18.27
CA ILE A 540 6.96 10.72 -18.33
C ILE A 540 6.86 11.68 -17.16
N ILE A 541 7.09 12.97 -17.43
CA ILE A 541 6.31 13.97 -16.72
C ILE A 541 4.90 13.52 -17.04
N MET A 542 4.28 12.81 -16.08
CA MET A 542 2.87 12.96 -15.95
C MET A 542 2.75 14.47 -15.79
N HIS A 543 2.48 15.16 -16.91
CA HIS A 543 1.42 16.11 -16.82
C HIS A 543 0.38 15.28 -16.11
N ALA A 544 0.07 15.66 -14.89
CA ALA A 544 -1.26 15.47 -14.43
C ALA A 544 -2.15 16.18 -15.47
N SER A 545 -2.30 15.60 -16.68
CA SER A 545 -3.60 15.09 -17.08
C SER A 545 -4.06 14.27 -15.90
N THR A 546 -4.55 15.03 -14.92
CA THR A 546 -5.73 14.72 -14.20
C THR A 546 -6.69 14.20 -15.26
N LYS A 547 -6.63 12.89 -15.51
CA LYS A 547 -7.79 12.04 -15.28
C LYS A 547 -8.24 12.27 -13.83
N ARG A 548 -8.66 13.50 -13.53
CA ARG A 548 -9.83 13.73 -12.73
C ARG A 548 -10.87 12.90 -13.47
N ARG A 549 -11.13 11.69 -12.98
CA ARG A 549 -12.53 11.28 -12.85
C ARG A 549 -13.23 12.54 -12.36
N PRO A 550 -14.14 13.12 -13.15
CA PRO A 550 -14.53 14.47 -12.86
C PRO A 550 -15.53 14.43 -11.70
N SER A 551 -15.00 14.35 -10.48
CA SER A 551 -15.71 14.66 -9.25
C SER A 551 -16.06 16.16 -9.18
N ALA A 552 -15.48 16.99 -10.07
CA ALA A 552 -15.94 18.34 -10.37
C ALA A 552 -17.08 18.38 -11.42
N ILE A 553 -17.22 17.40 -12.33
CA ILE A 553 -18.41 17.31 -13.22
C ILE A 553 -19.61 16.74 -12.46
N LYS A 554 -19.44 16.08 -11.30
CA LYS A 554 -20.58 15.77 -10.42
C LYS A 554 -21.03 16.94 -9.53
N ARG A 555 -20.27 18.04 -9.47
CA ARG A 555 -20.70 19.30 -8.85
C ARG A 555 -21.20 20.31 -9.88
N ILE A 556 -20.66 20.28 -11.10
CA ILE A 556 -21.15 21.10 -12.22
C ILE A 556 -22.37 20.45 -12.91
N SER A 557 -22.53 19.11 -12.89
CA SER A 557 -23.78 18.48 -13.35
C SER A 557 -24.95 18.71 -12.39
N THR A 558 -24.71 18.80 -11.08
CA THR A 558 -25.76 19.20 -10.12
C THR A 558 -26.15 20.66 -10.26
N ILE A 559 -25.19 21.56 -10.58
CA ILE A 559 -25.52 22.98 -10.81
C ILE A 559 -26.23 23.14 -12.18
N TRP A 560 -25.91 22.32 -13.18
CA TRP A 560 -26.56 22.39 -14.50
C TRP A 560 -27.86 21.59 -14.59
N GLU A 561 -28.07 20.57 -13.76
CA GLU A 561 -29.35 19.86 -13.61
C GLU A 561 -30.35 20.67 -12.76
N ASP A 562 -29.88 21.42 -11.75
CA ASP A 562 -30.71 22.38 -10.99
C ASP A 562 -31.08 23.64 -11.81
N LEU A 563 -30.30 23.96 -12.86
CA LEU A 563 -30.61 25.03 -13.83
C LEU A 563 -31.41 24.53 -15.05
N ALA A 564 -31.78 23.25 -15.10
CA ALA A 564 -32.48 22.64 -16.23
C ALA A 564 -33.92 22.19 -15.90
N GLU A 565 -34.55 22.72 -14.84
CA GLU A 565 -35.97 22.48 -14.53
C GLU A 565 -36.95 23.55 -15.05
N ASP A 566 -36.50 24.71 -15.57
CA ASP A 566 -37.41 25.76 -16.09
C ASP A 566 -37.29 26.00 -17.63
N GLY A 567 -37.37 24.89 -18.37
CA GLY A 567 -37.66 24.73 -19.80
C GLY A 567 -37.56 25.91 -20.80
N LEU A 568 -36.57 25.84 -21.71
CA LEU A 568 -36.62 26.39 -23.08
C LEU A 568 -35.85 25.47 -24.07
N PRO A 569 -36.27 25.32 -25.36
CA PRO A 569 -35.86 24.22 -26.24
C PRO A 569 -34.68 24.50 -27.19
N ALA A 570 -34.04 23.42 -27.62
CA ALA A 570 -32.90 23.34 -28.53
C ALA A 570 -33.19 23.73 -30.00
N ARG A 571 -32.23 24.44 -30.63
CA ARG A 571 -31.33 23.99 -31.73
C ARG A 571 -31.01 25.13 -32.73
N LEU A 572 -29.77 25.18 -33.24
CA LEU A 572 -29.35 25.69 -34.58
C LEU A 572 -27.92 25.12 -34.91
N PRO A 573 -27.43 25.11 -36.18
CA PRO A 573 -27.04 23.90 -36.92
C PRO A 573 -25.57 23.82 -37.44
N SER A 574 -25.14 22.60 -37.83
CA SER A 574 -24.13 22.15 -38.85
C SER A 574 -22.95 23.08 -39.24
N ALA A 575 -21.66 22.70 -39.40
CA ALA A 575 -20.86 21.46 -39.55
C ALA A 575 -19.35 21.87 -39.58
N PRO A 576 -18.31 21.04 -39.87
CA PRO A 576 -18.19 19.58 -39.96
C PRO A 576 -17.07 18.99 -39.06
N SER A 577 -17.25 17.74 -38.65
CA SER A 577 -16.22 16.87 -38.09
C SER A 577 -15.36 16.27 -39.21
N ASN A 578 -14.07 16.55 -39.20
CA ASN A 578 -13.03 15.72 -39.81
C ASN A 578 -11.74 15.90 -39.00
N ILE A 579 -11.49 14.96 -38.09
CA ILE A 579 -10.20 14.31 -37.76
C ILE A 579 -10.59 13.12 -36.87
N GLU A 580 -11.32 12.18 -37.46
CA GLU A 580 -11.12 10.76 -37.18
C GLU A 580 -10.36 10.20 -38.38
N THR A 581 -9.06 10.42 -38.38
CA THR A 581 -8.12 9.67 -39.20
C THR A 581 -6.80 9.66 -38.45
N ILE A 582 -6.26 8.47 -38.21
CA ILE A 582 -5.07 8.11 -37.39
C ILE A 582 -5.45 7.56 -35.99
N SER A 583 -6.06 6.38 -35.99
CA SER A 583 -5.74 5.28 -35.04
C SER A 583 -6.62 4.06 -35.32
N LEU A 584 -6.61 3.52 -36.55
CA LEU A 584 -7.17 2.19 -36.84
C LEU A 584 -6.62 1.66 -38.18
N TRP A 585 -5.31 1.37 -38.18
CA TRP A 585 -4.65 0.47 -39.12
C TRP A 585 -3.68 -0.45 -38.36
N GLY A 586 -4.25 -1.39 -37.61
CA GLY A 586 -3.78 -2.78 -37.61
C GLY A 586 -4.68 -3.59 -38.58
N PRO A 587 -4.24 -4.76 -39.08
CA PRO A 587 -4.79 -5.36 -40.30
C PRO A 587 -6.25 -5.83 -40.17
N ARG A 588 -7.04 -5.55 -41.21
CA ARG A 588 -8.46 -5.92 -41.37
C ARG A 588 -8.62 -7.43 -41.62
N TYR A 589 -9.63 -8.02 -40.99
CA TYR A 589 -10.33 -9.22 -41.50
C TYR A 589 -11.63 -8.79 -42.20
N PRO A 590 -12.08 -9.47 -43.29
CA PRO A 590 -13.23 -9.04 -44.07
C PRO A 590 -14.54 -9.75 -43.67
N GLY A 591 -15.62 -8.98 -43.45
CA GLY A 591 -16.99 -9.52 -43.50
C GLY A 591 -18.08 -8.74 -42.73
N GLN A 592 -18.97 -8.10 -43.49
CA GLN A 592 -20.41 -7.82 -43.25
C GLN A 592 -20.91 -6.37 -43.08
N LYS A 593 -22.18 -6.20 -43.50
CA LYS A 593 -22.81 -5.08 -44.24
C LYS A 593 -23.71 -4.18 -43.37
N LEU A 594 -23.90 -2.94 -43.83
CA LEU A 594 -24.88 -1.92 -43.39
C LEU A 594 -26.32 -2.19 -43.89
N HIS A 595 -27.34 -1.65 -43.20
CA HIS A 595 -28.63 -1.22 -43.78
C HIS A 595 -29.38 -0.19 -42.87
N PRO A 596 -30.40 0.58 -43.37
CA PRO A 596 -30.45 2.05 -43.28
C PRO A 596 -31.85 2.66 -42.96
N GLY A 597 -31.91 4.01 -42.86
CA GLY A 597 -33.12 4.84 -43.08
C GLY A 597 -33.90 5.25 -41.82
N LEU A 598 -34.59 6.39 -41.73
CA LEU A 598 -34.81 7.60 -42.56
C LEU A 598 -35.64 8.60 -41.67
N SER A 599 -35.76 9.86 -42.08
CA SER A 599 -36.28 11.05 -41.36
C SER A 599 -37.81 11.36 -41.61
N PRO A 600 -38.38 12.58 -41.41
CA PRO A 600 -38.93 13.24 -40.18
C PRO A 600 -40.37 13.88 -40.35
N ILE A 601 -40.97 14.60 -39.35
CA ILE A 601 -41.95 15.76 -39.45
C ILE A 601 -42.45 16.32 -38.06
N MET A 602 -42.90 17.60 -38.06
CA MET A 602 -43.35 18.62 -37.04
C MET A 602 -44.64 18.41 -36.18
N SER A 603 -44.82 19.17 -35.05
CA SER A 603 -45.85 20.27 -34.81
C SER A 603 -46.34 20.56 -33.33
N LEU A 604 -46.31 21.86 -32.91
CA LEU A 604 -47.27 22.75 -32.13
C LEU A 604 -47.80 22.54 -30.65
N LYS A 605 -47.46 23.54 -29.77
CA LYS A 605 -48.21 24.47 -28.84
C LYS A 605 -49.25 24.07 -27.72
N GLN A 606 -49.07 24.77 -26.56
CA GLN A 606 -50.01 25.45 -25.59
C GLN A 606 -50.91 24.67 -24.58
N GLU A 607 -50.81 25.00 -23.27
CA GLU A 607 -51.86 25.62 -22.41
C GLU A 607 -51.47 25.72 -20.90
N TYR A 608 -52.15 26.64 -20.18
CA TYR A 608 -52.36 26.79 -18.71
C TYR A 608 -51.67 27.92 -17.91
N PHE A 609 -52.42 29.02 -17.78
CA PHE A 609 -52.44 30.01 -16.68
C PHE A 609 -53.19 29.45 -15.45
N SER A 610 -52.82 29.82 -14.20
CA SER A 610 -53.64 30.68 -13.27
C SER A 610 -53.32 30.58 -11.75
N ARG A 611 -52.75 31.68 -11.19
CA ARG A 611 -53.04 32.41 -9.90
C ARG A 611 -52.75 31.76 -8.49
N PRO A 612 -52.68 32.52 -7.36
CA PRO A 612 -51.73 33.59 -6.97
C PRO A 612 -51.34 33.60 -5.44
N ALA A 613 -50.36 34.39 -4.96
CA ALA A 613 -50.30 34.83 -3.55
C ALA A 613 -49.52 36.15 -3.30
N ALA A 614 -49.92 36.81 -2.21
CA ALA A 614 -49.72 38.19 -1.72
C ALA A 614 -48.28 38.73 -1.53
N LYS A 615 -48.22 40.07 -1.41
CA LYS A 615 -47.12 41.06 -1.40
C LYS A 615 -46.14 40.99 -0.20
N PRO A 616 -44.89 41.49 -0.35
CA PRO A 616 -44.05 41.96 0.75
C PRO A 616 -44.06 43.50 0.91
N ASP A 617 -43.80 43.97 2.13
CA ASP A 617 -43.62 45.37 2.56
C ASP A 617 -42.23 45.94 2.15
N PRO A 618 -42.01 47.28 2.17
CA PRO A 618 -41.04 47.95 1.30
C PRO A 618 -39.65 48.23 1.91
N VAL A 619 -38.65 48.09 1.03
CA VAL A 619 -37.45 48.93 0.77
C VAL A 619 -36.82 49.75 1.91
N VAL A 620 -35.53 49.48 2.14
CA VAL A 620 -34.50 50.54 2.32
C VAL A 620 -33.33 50.22 1.39
N GLU A 621 -33.20 50.96 0.30
CA GLU A 621 -31.99 51.04 -0.52
C GLU A 621 -31.00 52.01 0.12
N PRO A 622 -29.70 51.75 -0.04
CA PRO A 622 -28.76 52.81 -0.40
C PRO A 622 -28.13 52.53 -1.77
N ASP A 623 -28.18 53.57 -2.61
CA ASP A 623 -27.62 53.68 -3.95
C ASP A 623 -26.11 53.35 -4.01
N HIS A 624 -25.70 52.69 -5.10
CA HIS A 624 -24.31 52.46 -5.49
C HIS A 624 -23.63 53.75 -5.96
N PRO A 625 -22.42 54.06 -5.47
CA PRO A 625 -21.40 54.71 -6.28
C PRO A 625 -20.03 53.99 -6.21
N ASP A 626 -19.50 53.71 -7.41
CA ASP A 626 -18.09 53.52 -7.78
C ASP A 626 -17.28 52.33 -7.23
N ILE A 627 -17.55 51.14 -7.77
CA ILE A 627 -16.59 50.01 -7.83
C ILE A 627 -15.22 50.48 -8.37
N LEU A 628 -15.22 51.44 -9.31
CA LEU A 628 -14.03 52.07 -9.87
C LEU A 628 -13.18 52.79 -8.81
N SER A 629 -13.81 53.48 -7.86
CA SER A 629 -13.11 54.15 -6.75
C SER A 629 -12.45 53.13 -5.82
N ARG A 630 -13.09 51.97 -5.60
CA ARG A 630 -12.58 50.89 -4.73
C ARG A 630 -11.42 50.13 -5.36
N VAL A 631 -11.45 49.88 -6.67
CA VAL A 631 -10.33 49.27 -7.41
C VAL A 631 -9.10 50.17 -7.41
N VAL A 632 -9.27 51.49 -7.60
CA VAL A 632 -8.17 52.45 -7.50
C VAL A 632 -7.59 52.49 -6.09
N VAL A 633 -8.43 52.50 -5.05
CA VAL A 633 -7.99 52.44 -3.65
C VAL A 633 -7.25 51.12 -3.32
N LEU A 634 -7.64 50.00 -3.93
CA LEU A 634 -6.97 48.70 -3.77
C LEU A 634 -5.59 48.69 -4.43
N CYS A 635 -5.47 49.25 -5.64
CA CYS A 635 -4.18 49.40 -6.33
C CYS A 635 -3.22 50.33 -5.56
N ASP A 636 -3.73 51.44 -5.01
CA ASP A 636 -2.94 52.35 -4.18
C ASP A 636 -2.52 51.73 -2.84
N LYS A 637 -3.39 50.89 -2.24
CA LYS A 637 -3.04 50.10 -1.05
C LYS A 637 -1.95 49.06 -1.34
N PHE A 638 -2.00 48.40 -2.50
CA PHE A 638 -0.96 47.47 -2.95
C PHE A 638 0.39 48.19 -3.15
N ARG A 639 0.38 49.36 -3.81
CA ARG A 639 1.59 50.18 -3.99
C ARG A 639 2.17 50.63 -2.65
N GLY A 640 1.34 51.08 -1.72
CA GLY A 640 1.79 51.46 -0.37
C GLY A 640 2.28 50.30 0.50
N LEU A 641 1.86 49.06 0.21
CA LEU A 641 2.37 47.84 0.86
C LEU A 641 3.73 47.44 0.30
N ILE A 642 3.92 47.57 -1.03
CA ILE A 642 5.18 47.33 -1.72
C ILE A 642 6.27 48.31 -1.24
N GLU A 643 5.93 49.60 -1.09
CA GLU A 643 6.86 50.64 -0.61
C GLU A 643 7.28 50.50 0.87
N ARG A 644 6.54 49.70 1.66
CA ARG A 644 6.82 49.47 3.09
C ARG A 644 7.62 48.20 3.38
N LEU A 645 7.90 47.39 2.36
CA LEU A 645 8.79 46.24 2.47
C LEU A 645 10.24 46.73 2.59
N PRO A 646 11.06 46.21 3.53
CA PRO A 646 12.46 46.62 3.63
C PRO A 646 13.27 46.23 2.39
N ASP A 647 14.24 47.06 2.01
CA ASP A 647 15.17 46.79 0.90
C ASP A 647 15.86 45.42 1.06
N PRO A 648 16.15 44.72 -0.05
CA PRO A 648 16.76 43.39 -0.01
C PRO A 648 18.14 43.45 0.66
N VAL A 649 18.27 42.84 1.83
CA VAL A 649 19.57 42.56 2.43
C VAL A 649 20.22 41.45 1.59
N GLU A 650 21.35 41.74 0.96
CA GLU A 650 22.22 40.70 0.41
C GLU A 650 22.68 39.78 1.55
N GLU A 651 22.24 38.53 1.56
CA GLU A 651 22.84 37.48 2.39
C GLU A 651 23.17 36.22 1.56
N PRO A 652 24.17 35.45 2.00
CA PRO A 652 25.23 34.94 1.13
C PRO A 652 24.91 33.60 0.50
N THR A 653 25.63 33.31 -0.59
CA THR A 653 25.68 31.99 -1.23
C THR A 653 26.00 30.87 -0.24
N ILE A 654 24.99 30.03 0.06
CA ILE A 654 25.16 28.66 0.56
C ILE A 654 24.41 27.72 -0.39
N PRO A 655 25.04 26.66 -0.90
CA PRO A 655 24.41 25.76 -1.87
C PRO A 655 23.48 24.77 -1.17
N GLY A 656 22.23 24.72 -1.61
CA GLY A 656 21.25 23.71 -1.23
C GLY A 656 20.24 24.18 -0.17
N SER A 657 19.14 24.80 -0.61
CA SER A 657 17.89 24.87 0.15
C SER A 657 16.68 24.94 -0.80
N ASN A 658 15.84 23.91 -0.67
CA ASN A 658 14.38 23.86 -0.83
C ASN A 658 13.70 24.67 -1.98
N PRO A 659 13.17 24.03 -3.04
CA PRO A 659 12.37 24.70 -4.07
C PRO A 659 10.95 25.11 -3.60
N ASN A 660 10.58 24.85 -2.34
CA ASN A 660 9.32 25.27 -1.71
C ASN A 660 9.55 26.18 -0.49
N GLY A 661 10.51 27.10 -0.55
CA GLY A 661 10.67 28.15 0.46
C GLY A 661 9.54 29.19 0.42
N PRO A 662 9.33 29.96 1.52
CA PRO A 662 8.36 31.06 1.53
C PRO A 662 8.71 32.12 0.48
N ILE A 663 7.68 32.74 -0.11
CA ILE A 663 7.82 33.70 -1.21
C ILE A 663 8.76 34.84 -0.79
N THR A 664 9.81 35.07 -1.56
CA THR A 664 10.72 36.18 -1.32
C THR A 664 10.03 37.52 -1.64
N SER A 665 10.39 38.59 -0.92
CA SER A 665 9.88 39.95 -1.17
C SER A 665 10.05 40.35 -2.65
N HIS A 666 11.09 39.84 -3.31
CA HIS A 666 11.37 40.08 -4.72
C HIS A 666 10.36 39.43 -5.68
N GLU A 667 9.92 38.19 -5.42
CA GLU A 667 8.93 37.49 -6.26
C GLU A 667 7.54 38.12 -6.16
N LEU A 668 7.15 38.56 -4.96
CA LEU A 668 5.91 39.30 -4.73
C LEU A 668 5.91 40.64 -5.48
N LEU A 669 7.05 41.35 -5.49
CA LEU A 669 7.22 42.62 -6.19
C LEU A 669 7.13 42.45 -7.72
N MET A 670 7.79 41.43 -8.27
CA MET A 670 7.74 41.09 -9.71
C MET A 670 6.33 40.69 -10.18
N ARG A 671 5.59 39.93 -9.37
CA ARG A 671 4.20 39.54 -9.68
C ARG A 671 3.25 40.73 -9.57
N GLY A 672 3.43 41.61 -8.57
CA GLY A 672 2.67 42.85 -8.41
C GLY A 672 2.87 43.84 -9.56
N GLU A 673 4.11 44.04 -10.01
CA GLU A 673 4.41 44.89 -11.17
C GLU A 673 3.86 44.32 -12.48
N SER A 674 3.94 43.00 -12.67
CA SER A 674 3.35 42.32 -13.83
C SER A 674 1.83 42.47 -13.88
N PHE A 675 1.17 42.42 -12.71
CA PHE A 675 -0.27 42.63 -12.58
C PHE A 675 -0.68 44.08 -12.90
N ILE A 676 0.08 45.07 -12.43
CA ILE A 676 -0.15 46.49 -12.76
C ILE A 676 0.05 46.74 -14.27
N GLN A 677 1.09 46.17 -14.88
CA GLN A 677 1.32 46.26 -16.33
C GLN A 677 0.21 45.59 -17.15
N ALA A 678 -0.39 44.50 -16.65
CA ALA A 678 -1.51 43.83 -17.31
C ALA A 678 -2.80 44.67 -17.30
N LEU A 679 -2.99 45.53 -16.29
CA LEU A 679 -4.15 46.42 -16.15
C LEU A 679 -4.02 47.73 -16.96
N GLU A 680 -2.79 48.16 -17.24
CA GLU A 680 -2.47 49.39 -17.97
C GLU A 680 -3.10 49.51 -19.38
N PRO A 681 -3.15 48.44 -20.21
CA PRO A 681 -3.85 48.47 -21.51
C PRO A 681 -5.38 48.39 -21.42
N VAL A 682 -5.96 47.99 -20.28
CA VAL A 682 -7.43 47.88 -20.06
C VAL A 682 -8.01 49.17 -19.48
N ARG A 683 -7.18 49.99 -18.84
CA ARG A 683 -7.50 51.31 -18.27
C ARG A 683 -8.28 52.27 -19.21
N PRO A 684 -8.02 52.34 -20.54
CA PRO A 684 -8.77 53.22 -21.44
C PRO A 684 -10.08 52.63 -21.99
N LEU A 685 -10.38 51.33 -21.78
CA LEU A 685 -11.62 50.68 -22.28
C LEU A 685 -12.79 50.73 -21.29
N LEU A 686 -12.53 51.09 -20.03
CA LEU A 686 -13.50 51.13 -18.94
C LEU A 686 -14.32 52.42 -18.72
N PRO A 687 -14.16 53.57 -19.43
CA PRO A 687 -14.83 54.79 -18.96
C PRO A 687 -16.36 54.90 -19.12
N ASP A 688 -17.04 54.30 -20.10
CA ASP A 688 -18.29 54.96 -20.56
C ASP A 688 -19.58 54.13 -20.80
N LYS A 689 -19.70 52.85 -20.42
CA LYS A 689 -20.98 52.12 -20.68
C LYS A 689 -21.41 51.06 -19.66
N LEU A 690 -21.55 51.43 -18.39
CA LEU A 690 -22.49 50.75 -17.49
C LEU A 690 -23.44 51.80 -16.90
N THR A 691 -24.51 52.10 -17.63
CA THR A 691 -25.58 53.01 -17.18
C THR A 691 -26.59 52.25 -16.33
N GLU A 692 -27.15 52.88 -15.30
CA GLU A 692 -28.20 52.33 -14.40
C GLU A 692 -29.35 51.61 -15.14
N LEU A 693 -29.67 52.05 -16.36
CA LEU A 693 -30.64 51.44 -17.28
C LEU A 693 -30.34 50.00 -17.71
N ALA A 694 -29.08 49.55 -17.66
CA ALA A 694 -28.67 48.18 -17.99
C ALA A 694 -28.85 47.22 -16.80
N LEU A 695 -28.67 47.73 -15.57
CA LEU A 695 -28.83 46.97 -14.32
C LEU A 695 -30.30 46.84 -13.90
N GLU A 696 -31.15 47.81 -14.24
CA GLU A 696 -32.62 47.69 -14.04
C GLU A 696 -33.27 46.63 -14.95
N LYS A 697 -32.68 46.35 -16.12
CA LYS A 697 -33.24 45.41 -17.10
C LYS A 697 -32.89 43.94 -16.87
N ASN A 698 -31.85 43.65 -16.09
CA ASN A 698 -31.38 42.30 -15.82
C ASN A 698 -31.11 42.09 -14.31
N PRO A 699 -32.08 41.55 -13.54
CA PRO A 699 -31.93 41.34 -12.10
C PRO A 699 -30.82 40.33 -11.74
N GLU A 700 -30.52 39.38 -12.62
CA GLU A 700 -29.42 38.42 -12.43
C GLU A 700 -28.04 39.09 -12.48
N LEU A 701 -27.87 40.15 -13.30
CA LEU A 701 -26.62 40.90 -13.39
C LEU A 701 -26.36 41.70 -12.10
N LYS A 702 -27.42 42.21 -11.47
CA LYS A 702 -27.37 42.91 -10.18
C LYS A 702 -26.92 41.98 -9.05
N GLU A 703 -27.38 40.73 -9.04
CA GLU A 703 -26.98 39.71 -8.05
C GLU A 703 -25.50 39.30 -8.22
N HIS A 704 -25.01 39.20 -9.45
CA HIS A 704 -23.60 38.93 -9.73
C HIS A 704 -22.68 40.08 -9.32
N VAL A 705 -23.10 41.33 -9.53
CA VAL A 705 -22.37 42.52 -9.05
C VAL A 705 -22.33 42.56 -7.52
N HIS A 706 -23.42 42.21 -6.84
CA HIS A 706 -23.48 42.17 -5.37
C HIS A 706 -22.59 41.05 -4.78
N THR A 707 -22.51 39.92 -5.48
CA THR A 707 -21.60 38.80 -5.13
C THR A 707 -20.13 39.17 -5.34
N LEU A 708 -19.84 39.95 -6.38
CA LEU A 708 -18.51 40.52 -6.64
C LEU A 708 -18.08 41.49 -5.54
N GLU A 709 -18.97 42.37 -5.07
CA GLU A 709 -18.67 43.29 -3.98
C GLU A 709 -18.35 42.58 -2.66
N HIS A 710 -19.07 41.50 -2.35
CA HIS A 710 -18.80 40.71 -1.14
C HIS A 710 -17.42 40.04 -1.18
N LYS A 711 -16.96 39.62 -2.37
CA LYS A 711 -15.62 39.06 -2.57
C LYS A 711 -14.51 40.11 -2.49
N PHE A 712 -14.77 41.36 -2.89
CA PHE A 712 -13.82 42.46 -2.72
C PHE A 712 -13.53 42.76 -1.24
N ASP A 713 -14.54 42.67 -0.37
CA ASP A 713 -14.36 42.85 1.09
C ASP A 713 -13.54 41.71 1.72
N ASP A 714 -13.72 40.47 1.25
CA ASP A 714 -12.92 39.32 1.70
C ASP A 714 -11.45 39.44 1.26
N ILE A 715 -11.19 39.90 0.03
CA ILE A 715 -9.84 40.16 -0.46
C ILE A 715 -9.18 41.29 0.33
N GLU A 716 -9.89 42.39 0.61
CA GLU A 716 -9.36 43.49 1.43
C GLU A 716 -9.01 43.02 2.86
N ARG A 717 -9.83 42.13 3.42
CA ARG A 717 -9.58 41.51 4.73
C ARG A 717 -8.32 40.65 4.73
N VAL A 718 -8.09 39.85 3.69
CA VAL A 718 -6.89 39.04 3.53
C VAL A 718 -5.65 39.93 3.37
N LEU A 719 -5.71 40.96 2.53
CA LEU A 719 -4.60 41.89 2.29
C LEU A 719 -4.18 42.66 3.56
N ARG A 720 -5.13 43.02 4.43
CA ARG A 720 -4.83 43.63 5.74
C ARG A 720 -4.09 42.69 6.69
N CYS A 721 -4.29 41.37 6.56
CA CYS A 721 -3.63 40.37 7.38
C CYS A 721 -2.22 40.00 6.87
N ILE A 722 -1.88 40.27 5.61
CA ILE A 722 -0.57 39.92 5.02
C ILE A 722 0.60 40.58 5.78
N ALA A 723 0.46 41.83 6.21
CA ALA A 723 1.51 42.52 6.98
C ALA A 723 1.73 41.92 8.38
N GLN A 724 0.75 41.18 8.93
CA GLN A 724 0.84 40.54 10.25
C GLN A 724 1.34 39.09 10.18
N VAL A 725 1.31 38.45 9.00
CA VAL A 725 1.48 36.99 8.84
C VAL A 725 2.54 36.67 7.77
N TYR A 726 3.62 37.47 7.71
CA TYR A 726 4.64 37.39 6.66
C TYR A 726 5.39 36.04 6.61
N GLU A 727 5.32 35.20 7.65
CA GLU A 727 5.97 33.88 7.68
C GLU A 727 5.03 32.67 7.41
N GLN A 728 3.70 32.83 7.43
CA GLN A 728 2.78 31.66 7.43
C GLN A 728 1.86 31.54 6.20
N VAL A 729 1.95 32.43 5.21
CA VAL A 729 1.08 32.35 4.02
C VAL A 729 1.67 31.40 2.99
N THR A 730 0.90 30.37 2.61
CA THR A 730 1.31 29.38 1.61
C THR A 730 1.13 29.90 0.19
N THR A 731 1.98 29.44 -0.75
CA THR A 731 1.92 29.77 -2.19
C THR A 731 0.54 29.50 -2.80
N ILE A 732 -0.18 28.51 -2.28
CA ILE A 732 -1.48 28.06 -2.79
C ILE A 732 -2.57 29.10 -2.55
N ASP A 733 -2.59 29.76 -1.38
CA ASP A 733 -3.63 30.73 -1.04
C ASP A 733 -3.49 32.02 -1.85
N CYS A 734 -2.26 32.45 -2.11
CA CYS A 734 -1.98 33.58 -3.02
C CYS A 734 -2.34 33.25 -4.47
N ASP A 735 -2.01 32.05 -4.95
CA ASP A 735 -2.34 31.63 -6.32
C ASP A 735 -3.86 31.51 -6.52
N ILE A 736 -4.61 31.00 -5.52
CA ILE A 736 -6.07 30.96 -5.56
C ILE A 736 -6.66 32.37 -5.64
N ALA A 737 -6.21 33.30 -4.80
CA ALA A 737 -6.71 34.67 -4.81
C ALA A 737 -6.42 35.38 -6.15
N MET A 738 -5.23 35.17 -6.73
CA MET A 738 -4.85 35.75 -8.02
C MET A 738 -5.64 35.15 -9.20
N ILE A 739 -5.88 33.84 -9.19
CA ILE A 739 -6.70 33.15 -10.19
C ILE A 739 -8.16 33.60 -10.12
N GLU A 740 -8.70 33.80 -8.92
CA GLU A 740 -10.06 34.33 -8.75
C GLU A 740 -10.18 35.77 -9.24
N LEU A 741 -9.15 36.59 -9.00
CA LEU A 741 -9.10 37.96 -9.50
C LEU A 741 -9.02 38.01 -11.04
N GLU A 742 -8.17 37.18 -11.65
CA GLU A 742 -8.10 37.04 -13.12
C GLU A 742 -9.42 36.56 -13.72
N ALA A 743 -10.07 35.58 -13.10
CA ALA A 743 -11.37 35.07 -13.55
C ALA A 743 -12.46 36.16 -13.52
N ILE A 744 -12.46 36.99 -12.47
CA ILE A 744 -13.38 38.13 -12.34
C ILE A 744 -13.13 39.18 -13.43
N VAL A 745 -11.87 39.50 -13.72
CA VAL A 745 -11.51 40.46 -14.78
C VAL A 745 -11.88 39.93 -16.16
N VAL A 746 -11.70 38.63 -16.40
CA VAL A 746 -12.13 37.97 -17.64
C VAL A 746 -13.66 38.00 -17.77
N CYS A 747 -14.40 37.74 -16.70
CA CYS A 747 -15.87 37.83 -16.71
C CYS A 747 -16.38 39.26 -16.94
N LEU A 748 -15.75 40.27 -16.35
CA LEU A 748 -16.06 41.68 -16.62
C LEU A 748 -15.74 42.07 -18.07
N GLY A 749 -14.63 41.57 -18.62
CA GLY A 749 -14.26 41.79 -20.02
C GLY A 749 -15.20 41.11 -21.01
N VAL A 750 -15.69 39.91 -20.70
CA VAL A 750 -16.66 39.17 -21.53
C VAL A 750 -18.05 39.77 -21.43
N GLY A 751 -18.50 40.21 -20.24
CA GLY A 751 -19.79 40.88 -20.05
C GLY A 751 -19.86 42.31 -20.59
N LEU A 752 -18.72 42.93 -20.95
CA LEU A 752 -18.65 44.18 -21.70
C LEU A 752 -18.65 43.97 -23.22
N LEU A 753 -18.46 42.73 -23.68
CA LEU A 753 -18.38 42.35 -25.10
C LEU A 753 -19.67 41.69 -25.64
N GLU A 754 -20.56 41.24 -24.76
CA GLU A 754 -21.98 40.93 -25.05
C GLU A 754 -22.88 42.14 -24.76
#